data_AF-A0A951KI16-F1
#
_entry.id   AF-A0A951KI16-F1
#
_cell.length_a   1.000
_cell.length_b   1.000
_cell.length_c   1.000
_cell.angle_alpha   90.00
_cell.angle_beta   90.00
_cell.angle_gamma   90.00
#
_symmetry.space_group_name_H-M   'P 1'
#
loop_
_entity.id
_entity.type
_entity.pdbx_description
1 polymer ?
#
loop_
_entity_poly.entity_id
_entity_poly.type
_entity_poly.pdbx_seq_one_letter_code
_entity_poly.pdbx_strand_id
1 'polypeptide(L)'
;MKIADFQATTDLVGRRIRVIWDFVLEGADSLADIPRVTVRRKPRDFDYPADPRFLLYDSGAFPPADTVAADLPVWERRDENGRWLIAVETVRRTAGGQTIEVLRRTTTTFYSLNGLPTRRRVELLDTGDLLGGLQPATTYYYQLDPQTAGATPLQATALAGEHYGLGRTLYESLPAIYRRHDVVPRVVSADEETTGLKWVPEALPSAGQLRRFLDLFGTSLDMLRSSAEGLRSLHNLDQVDHRYLPLLAQWIGWDLSFDVGIPTQRNELSHAPRLYRGVGTAPILRAVNMRYADWETQIAEFAQSIARSNLSPQLNIFAQMETANGWRGIDDAALVLGFGPGNNSATGGANARARITGNQTQPFVLRPGLELLIAADNGTPEILRIGSADFAAITQATAAEVAAVINRDLANVTAEATAGQIVLRSDISGPASALQVLPASPSLISLEDAPRGRLSAFVDTGQRIRLFYATLEAPYETRIHYKSFIAGQWTDSRALTLPIDGSHGEPAAVELANGDVLLAWIEQPHTSTSRIRFARGTVQPLLPAQVVGQRRGPFAGLVGKQLVLRGNWSGSDVVTFANGDFANPASATAAEVATAITNRAAHADASALANGTISINSSDTGPSASLTVDGRQSSAAIPLGFGSGFVRARGAWNDAITWQAAGDVLAAQGRYADLHAVRAADGSVFLFWAEFNRGSWVIRSARWNGTTWAAPELRASGNAAREPHATLDATGRIWLVWSQLVAANDTWTLQASIFTPATNTWSAAAQVVAPQAGRSADREPALLRLSNGSLRLFFRSDRGGGNDLWSLTIDPTQTNPANWVTIPTATLGAGPASDVWPAPLLIANQLWLLFRSDRSVDLARATPTPATTVGGPATFSGTLRRNAGTTTPILADAQRNNRRRQWDDLNAYTPNRPLGRRDGPLHDDEWYSRGTIGVFVGGVNANDPAIQQQVVRMRQFLPRFLPLNARAVIILPPP
;
A
#
# COMPACT_ATOMS: atom_id res chain seq x y z
N MET A 1 -44.08 40.30 17.45
CA MET A 1 -44.69 38.95 17.52
C MET A 1 -43.62 37.88 17.57
N LYS A 2 -43.78 36.84 18.40
CA LYS A 2 -42.86 35.69 18.43
C LYS A 2 -43.61 34.37 18.31
N ILE A 3 -42.96 33.38 17.69
CA ILE A 3 -43.42 31.99 17.74
C ILE A 3 -42.77 31.33 18.96
N ALA A 4 -43.58 30.72 19.81
CA ALA A 4 -43.14 30.01 21.01
C ALA A 4 -43.70 28.58 21.02
N ASP A 5 -43.12 27.74 21.88
CA ASP A 5 -43.64 26.41 22.23
C ASP A 5 -43.90 25.46 21.04
N PHE A 6 -43.04 25.49 20.01
CA PHE A 6 -43.13 24.51 18.93
C PHE A 6 -42.77 23.11 19.45
N GLN A 7 -43.76 22.23 19.50
CA GLN A 7 -43.63 20.89 20.05
C GLN A 7 -44.43 19.88 19.22
N ALA A 8 -43.97 18.64 19.23
CA ALA A 8 -44.69 17.50 18.69
C ALA A 8 -44.84 16.46 19.79
N THR A 9 -46.03 15.90 19.94
CA THR A 9 -46.33 14.87 20.94
C THR A 9 -47.14 13.74 20.33
N THR A 10 -46.91 12.53 20.81
CA THR A 10 -47.73 11.37 20.43
C THR A 10 -49.18 11.61 20.84
N ASP A 11 -50.10 11.40 19.91
CA ASP A 11 -51.53 11.48 20.24
C ASP A 11 -51.98 10.21 20.98
N LEU A 12 -52.96 10.37 21.87
CA LEU A 12 -53.50 9.27 22.65
C LEU A 12 -54.08 8.18 21.76
N VAL A 13 -54.78 8.58 20.68
CA VAL A 13 -55.53 7.65 19.83
C VAL A 13 -54.60 6.65 19.17
N GLY A 14 -53.31 6.96 18.95
CA GLY A 14 -52.36 6.10 18.24
C GLY A 14 -52.30 6.44 16.75
N ARG A 15 -51.18 6.14 16.08
CA ARG A 15 -50.88 6.45 14.67
C ARG A 15 -51.14 7.91 14.26
N ARG A 16 -51.08 8.81 15.22
CA ARG A 16 -51.28 10.25 15.04
C ARG A 16 -50.29 11.01 15.90
N ILE A 17 -49.94 12.20 15.44
CA ILE A 17 -49.05 13.10 16.16
C ILE A 17 -49.71 14.46 16.26
N ARG A 18 -49.66 15.03 17.46
CA ARG A 18 -50.12 16.38 17.75
C ARG A 18 -48.93 17.33 17.64
N VAL A 19 -49.00 18.31 16.75
CA VAL A 19 -47.98 19.34 16.54
C VAL A 19 -48.56 20.68 16.94
N ILE A 20 -47.92 21.39 17.87
CA ILE A 20 -48.45 22.61 18.48
C ILE A 20 -47.41 23.72 18.39
N TRP A 21 -47.86 24.95 18.17
CA TRP A 21 -47.08 26.16 18.42
C TRP A 21 -47.99 27.33 18.79
N ASP A 22 -47.40 28.34 19.43
CA ASP A 22 -48.08 29.56 19.86
C ASP A 22 -47.52 30.78 19.11
N PHE A 23 -48.41 31.58 18.53
CA PHE A 23 -48.12 32.96 18.18
C PHE A 23 -48.41 33.85 19.39
N VAL A 24 -47.37 34.43 19.99
CA VAL A 24 -47.49 35.37 21.11
C VAL A 24 -47.46 36.79 20.55
N LEU A 25 -48.55 37.52 20.78
CA LEU A 25 -48.72 38.91 20.36
C LEU A 25 -48.04 39.84 21.38
N GLU A 26 -47.17 40.73 20.91
CA GLU A 26 -46.42 41.66 21.76
C GLU A 26 -46.61 43.11 21.28
N GLY A 27 -46.81 44.05 22.21
CA GLY A 27 -46.95 45.47 21.86
C GLY A 27 -48.19 45.77 21.00
N ALA A 28 -47.98 46.29 19.79
CA ALA A 28 -49.04 46.71 18.86
C ALA A 28 -49.47 45.60 17.87
N ASP A 29 -48.97 44.38 18.02
CA ASP A 29 -49.32 43.26 17.13
C ASP A 29 -50.83 42.94 17.19
N SER A 30 -51.41 42.61 16.04
CA SER A 30 -52.77 42.10 15.90
C SER A 30 -52.78 40.69 15.31
N LEU A 31 -53.95 40.04 15.31
CA LEU A 31 -54.11 38.73 14.65
C LEU A 31 -53.87 38.78 13.12
N ALA A 32 -53.93 39.97 12.50
CA ALA A 32 -53.65 40.15 11.08
C ALA A 32 -52.14 40.10 10.76
N ASP A 33 -51.30 40.31 11.78
CA ASP A 33 -49.83 40.35 11.63
C ASP A 33 -49.17 38.96 11.75
N ILE A 34 -49.98 37.89 11.84
CA ILE A 34 -49.47 36.52 11.97
C ILE A 34 -48.77 36.12 10.66
N PRO A 35 -47.46 35.78 10.70
CA PRO A 35 -46.73 35.45 9.50
C PRO A 35 -47.21 34.13 8.91
N ARG A 36 -47.04 33.97 7.59
CA ARG A 36 -47.24 32.69 6.93
C ARG A 36 -46.21 31.69 7.47
N VAL A 37 -46.67 30.49 7.81
CA VAL A 37 -45.80 29.41 8.28
C VAL A 37 -46.04 28.16 7.45
N THR A 38 -44.96 27.41 7.22
CA THR A 38 -45.06 26.06 6.67
C THR A 38 -44.56 25.05 7.71
N VAL A 39 -45.20 23.89 7.78
CA VAL A 39 -44.74 22.76 8.60
C VAL A 39 -44.39 21.63 7.65
N ARG A 40 -43.19 21.10 7.80
CA ARG A 40 -42.71 19.92 7.08
C ARG A 40 -42.61 18.71 8.01
N ARG A 41 -42.83 17.51 7.49
CA ARG A 41 -42.74 16.22 8.18
C ARG A 41 -41.86 15.25 7.41
N LYS A 42 -41.01 14.49 8.11
CA LYS A 42 -40.27 13.37 7.54
C LYS A 42 -39.96 12.27 8.56
N PRO A 43 -39.71 11.02 8.13
CA PRO A 43 -39.40 9.90 9.03
C PRO A 43 -37.90 9.78 9.38
N ARG A 44 -37.03 10.68 8.90
CA ARG A 44 -35.57 10.68 9.15
C ARG A 44 -35.07 12.09 9.38
N ASP A 45 -34.03 12.27 10.18
CA ASP A 45 -33.54 13.56 10.68
C ASP A 45 -32.48 14.27 9.83
N PHE A 46 -32.40 13.96 8.53
CA PHE A 46 -31.46 14.61 7.61
C PHE A 46 -31.81 16.09 7.38
N ASP A 47 -31.21 16.77 6.41
CA ASP A 47 -31.65 18.12 6.05
C ASP A 47 -33.11 18.12 5.55
N TYR A 48 -33.82 19.24 5.70
CA TYR A 48 -35.15 19.43 5.13
C TYR A 48 -34.99 20.08 3.75
N PRO A 49 -34.91 19.29 2.65
CA PRO A 49 -34.91 19.89 1.33
C PRO A 49 -36.23 20.62 1.10
N ALA A 50 -36.24 21.59 0.19
CA ALA A 50 -37.44 22.27 -0.27
C ALA A 50 -38.32 21.38 -1.18
N ASP A 51 -38.45 20.08 -0.85
CA ASP A 51 -39.23 19.10 -1.58
C ASP A 51 -40.70 19.14 -1.09
N PRO A 52 -41.67 19.37 -2.00
CA PRO A 52 -43.10 19.43 -1.67
C PRO A 52 -43.63 18.18 -0.95
N ARG A 53 -43.00 17.00 -1.14
CA ARG A 53 -43.44 15.74 -0.53
C ARG A 53 -43.37 15.72 0.99
N PHE A 54 -42.59 16.61 1.60
CA PHE A 54 -42.48 16.74 3.04
C PHE A 54 -43.41 17.82 3.61
N LEU A 55 -44.08 18.62 2.77
CA LEU A 55 -44.98 19.67 3.24
C LEU A 55 -46.23 19.05 3.86
N LEU A 56 -46.44 19.28 5.16
CA LEU A 56 -47.61 18.83 5.90
C LEU A 56 -48.68 19.93 5.97
N TYR A 57 -48.25 21.16 6.25
CA TYR A 57 -49.16 22.30 6.44
C TYR A 57 -48.55 23.57 5.87
N ASP A 58 -49.38 24.37 5.23
CA ASP A 58 -49.06 25.72 4.78
C ASP A 58 -50.22 26.63 5.17
N SER A 59 -49.98 27.59 6.05
CA SER A 59 -51.03 28.47 6.54
C SER A 59 -51.63 29.36 5.45
N GLY A 60 -50.92 29.60 4.35
CA GLY A 60 -51.39 30.39 3.21
C GLY A 60 -52.13 29.57 2.14
N ALA A 61 -52.08 28.25 2.21
CA ALA A 61 -52.68 27.32 1.25
C ALA A 61 -53.47 26.19 1.93
N PHE A 62 -54.12 26.51 3.06
CA PHE A 62 -54.97 25.57 3.80
C PHE A 62 -56.46 25.77 3.44
N PRO A 63 -57.23 24.70 3.17
CA PRO A 63 -56.84 23.28 3.19
C PRO A 63 -55.96 22.89 1.98
N PRO A 64 -55.12 21.84 2.11
CA PRO A 64 -54.28 21.34 1.01
C PRO A 64 -55.06 21.00 -0.27
N ALA A 65 -54.41 21.09 -1.44
CA ALA A 65 -54.99 20.65 -2.70
C ALA A 65 -55.43 19.17 -2.64
N ASP A 66 -56.49 18.82 -3.38
CA ASP A 66 -57.11 17.48 -3.40
C ASP A 66 -57.71 17.01 -2.05
N THR A 67 -58.06 17.95 -1.18
CA THR A 67 -58.74 17.67 0.10
C THR A 67 -60.01 18.51 0.27
N VAL A 68 -60.89 18.06 1.16
CA VAL A 68 -62.11 18.80 1.53
C VAL A 68 -62.04 19.11 3.01
N ALA A 69 -62.20 20.38 3.40
CA ALA A 69 -62.32 20.78 4.80
C ALA A 69 -63.78 20.67 5.28
N ALA A 70 -63.96 20.34 6.56
CA ALA A 70 -65.22 20.44 7.27
C ALA A 70 -65.00 21.21 8.58
N ASP A 71 -65.78 22.27 8.77
CA ASP A 71 -65.75 23.08 9.98
C ASP A 71 -66.56 22.40 11.07
N LEU A 72 -65.94 22.23 12.24
CA LEU A 72 -66.66 21.83 13.45
C LEU A 72 -67.23 23.08 14.12
N PRO A 73 -68.34 22.95 14.88
CA PRO A 73 -68.94 24.08 15.59
C PRO A 73 -67.91 24.81 16.43
N VAL A 74 -67.80 26.13 16.29
CA VAL A 74 -66.93 26.95 17.14
C VAL A 74 -67.51 26.94 18.55
N TRP A 75 -66.66 26.73 19.56
CA TRP A 75 -67.08 26.88 20.96
C TRP A 75 -66.20 27.85 21.73
N GLU A 76 -66.80 28.47 22.73
CA GLU A 76 -66.17 29.45 23.61
C GLU A 76 -66.04 28.87 25.00
N ARG A 77 -64.87 29.07 25.62
CA ARG A 77 -64.65 28.78 27.04
C ARG A 77 -64.28 30.08 27.77
N ARG A 78 -64.89 30.29 28.94
CA ARG A 78 -64.53 31.36 29.87
C ARG A 78 -64.09 30.76 31.19
N ASP A 79 -63.03 31.30 31.75
CA ASP A 79 -62.57 31.04 33.11
C ASP A 79 -62.10 32.34 33.79
N GLU A 80 -61.58 32.23 35.01
CA GLU A 80 -61.07 33.37 35.80
C GLU A 80 -59.89 34.10 35.12
N ASN A 81 -59.25 33.48 34.12
CA ASN A 81 -58.06 33.98 33.46
C ASN A 81 -58.31 34.54 32.05
N GLY A 82 -59.56 34.49 31.55
CA GLY A 82 -59.96 35.14 30.31
C GLY A 82 -60.97 34.37 29.46
N ARG A 83 -61.08 34.78 28.19
CA ARG A 83 -62.00 34.23 27.19
C ARG A 83 -61.21 33.58 26.07
N TRP A 84 -61.45 32.31 25.76
CA TRP A 84 -60.73 31.63 24.67
C TRP A 84 -61.73 31.09 23.64
N LEU A 85 -61.46 31.36 22.36
CA LEU A 85 -62.27 30.93 21.22
C LEU A 85 -61.58 29.77 20.51
N ILE A 86 -62.27 28.64 20.32
CA ILE A 86 -61.71 27.45 19.69
C ILE A 86 -62.45 27.17 18.39
N ALA A 87 -61.69 27.13 17.29
CA ALA A 87 -62.16 26.75 15.96
C ALA A 87 -61.41 25.50 15.50
N VAL A 88 -62.13 24.51 14.98
CA VAL A 88 -61.54 23.25 14.50
C VAL A 88 -61.98 22.99 13.07
N GLU A 89 -61.00 22.73 12.21
CA GLU A 89 -61.17 22.36 10.82
C GLU A 89 -60.56 20.99 10.58
N THR A 90 -61.37 20.06 10.08
CA THR A 90 -60.91 18.71 9.73
C THR A 90 -60.77 18.58 8.22
N VAL A 91 -59.61 18.10 7.77
CA VAL A 91 -59.26 17.92 6.36
C VAL A 91 -59.32 16.44 6.01
N ARG A 92 -59.99 16.13 4.89
CA ARG A 92 -60.18 14.75 4.40
C ARG A 92 -59.76 14.56 2.96
N ARG A 93 -59.35 13.34 2.63
CA ARG A 93 -59.02 12.89 1.27
C ARG A 93 -59.73 11.56 0.99
N THR A 94 -60.19 11.36 -0.25
CA THR A 94 -60.73 10.07 -0.69
C THR A 94 -59.62 9.25 -1.32
N ALA A 95 -59.30 8.09 -0.73
CA ALA A 95 -58.29 7.16 -1.24
C ALA A 95 -58.85 5.73 -1.24
N GLY A 96 -58.76 5.02 -2.37
CA GLY A 96 -59.21 3.63 -2.49
C GLY A 96 -60.71 3.41 -2.23
N GLY A 97 -61.56 4.41 -2.49
CA GLY A 97 -63.01 4.36 -2.21
C GLY A 97 -63.40 4.64 -0.75
N GLN A 98 -62.43 4.96 0.11
CA GLN A 98 -62.65 5.36 1.51
C GLN A 98 -62.24 6.81 1.73
N THR A 99 -63.06 7.55 2.47
CA THR A 99 -62.73 8.91 2.92
C THR A 99 -61.96 8.81 4.23
N ILE A 100 -60.74 9.34 4.27
CA ILE A 100 -59.88 9.36 5.45
C ILE A 100 -59.58 10.79 5.89
N GLU A 101 -59.49 11.02 7.20
CA GLU A 101 -58.92 12.23 7.79
C GLU A 101 -57.41 12.22 7.56
N VAL A 102 -56.86 13.33 7.04
CA VAL A 102 -55.42 13.49 6.74
C VAL A 102 -54.74 14.54 7.61
N LEU A 103 -55.52 15.53 8.10
CA LEU A 103 -55.01 16.61 8.94
C LEU A 103 -56.19 17.27 9.68
N ARG A 104 -56.02 17.62 10.95
CA ARG A 104 -56.98 18.49 11.66
C ARG A 104 -56.25 19.71 12.20
N ARG A 105 -56.81 20.89 11.97
CA ARG A 105 -56.30 22.15 12.51
C ARG A 105 -57.23 22.64 13.61
N THR A 106 -56.69 22.82 14.80
CA THR A 106 -57.35 23.50 15.92
C THR A 106 -56.66 24.84 16.11
N THR A 107 -57.43 25.92 15.99
CA THR A 107 -56.98 27.25 16.39
C THR A 107 -57.64 27.62 17.72
N THR A 108 -56.82 27.98 18.71
CA THR A 108 -57.29 28.57 19.96
C THR A 108 -56.79 30.00 20.08
N THR A 109 -57.70 30.97 20.07
CA THR A 109 -57.39 32.39 20.29
C THR A 109 -57.69 32.78 21.73
N PHE A 110 -56.69 33.27 22.43
CA PHE A 110 -56.75 33.68 23.83
C PHE A 110 -56.96 35.18 23.89
N TYR A 111 -57.98 35.62 24.63
CA TYR A 111 -58.25 37.02 24.88
C TYR A 111 -57.98 37.37 26.34
N SER A 112 -57.34 38.52 26.54
CA SER A 112 -57.23 39.19 27.84
C SER A 112 -58.62 39.56 28.41
N LEU A 113 -58.68 39.92 29.69
CA LEU A 113 -59.90 40.42 30.34
C LEU A 113 -60.48 41.66 29.64
N ASN A 114 -59.65 42.43 28.94
CA ASN A 114 -60.06 43.61 28.16
C ASN A 114 -60.53 43.28 26.74
N GLY A 115 -60.63 42.00 26.38
CA GLY A 115 -61.09 41.55 25.07
C GLY A 115 -60.05 41.66 23.94
N LEU A 116 -58.80 42.02 24.25
CA LEU A 116 -57.70 42.04 23.27
C LEU A 116 -57.06 40.64 23.14
N PRO A 117 -56.79 40.16 21.91
CA PRO A 117 -56.11 38.89 21.70
C PRO A 117 -54.66 38.98 22.20
N THR A 118 -54.21 37.99 22.97
CA THR A 118 -52.85 37.93 23.54
C THR A 118 -52.02 36.81 22.92
N ARG A 119 -52.67 35.73 22.51
CA ARG A 119 -52.02 34.54 21.95
C ARG A 119 -52.94 33.83 20.98
N ARG A 120 -52.37 33.26 19.91
CA ARG A 120 -53.06 32.30 19.05
C ARG A 120 -52.27 31.00 18.99
N ARG A 121 -52.84 29.93 19.53
CA ARG A 121 -52.31 28.58 19.44
C ARG A 121 -52.81 27.93 18.16
N VAL A 122 -51.90 27.31 17.42
CA VAL A 122 -52.25 26.42 16.33
C VAL A 122 -51.80 25.02 16.73
N GLU A 123 -52.74 24.09 16.64
CA GLU A 123 -52.52 22.68 16.85
C GLU A 123 -52.91 21.94 15.57
N LEU A 124 -51.99 21.14 15.06
CA LEU A 124 -52.21 20.19 13.97
C LEU A 124 -52.27 18.78 14.55
N LEU A 125 -53.32 18.05 14.25
CA LEU A 125 -53.34 16.59 14.41
C LEU A 125 -52.96 15.98 13.07
N ASP A 126 -51.73 15.50 12.98
CA ASP A 126 -51.20 14.78 11.84
C ASP A 126 -51.60 13.31 11.90
N THR A 127 -52.41 12.89 10.94
CA THR A 127 -52.88 11.51 10.82
C THR A 127 -52.18 10.75 9.70
N GLY A 128 -51.25 11.35 8.96
CA GLY A 128 -50.58 10.69 7.83
C GLY A 128 -51.39 10.68 6.52
N ASP A 129 -50.71 10.30 5.43
CA ASP A 129 -51.28 10.23 4.07
C ASP A 129 -51.75 8.81 3.68
N LEU A 130 -51.53 7.82 4.55
CA LEU A 130 -51.81 6.41 4.28
C LEU A 130 -53.11 5.95 4.95
N LEU A 131 -53.73 4.95 4.35
CA LEU A 131 -54.91 4.30 4.91
C LEU A 131 -54.51 3.58 6.20
N GLY A 132 -55.00 4.09 7.33
CA GLY A 132 -54.67 3.57 8.66
C GLY A 132 -53.65 4.38 9.46
N GLY A 133 -53.24 5.58 9.04
CA GLY A 133 -52.53 6.54 9.89
C GLY A 133 -51.04 6.74 9.59
N LEU A 134 -50.33 7.41 10.50
CA LEU A 134 -48.86 7.41 10.53
C LEU A 134 -48.33 6.00 10.83
N GLN A 135 -47.19 5.65 10.25
CA GLN A 135 -46.52 4.38 10.56
C GLN A 135 -46.20 4.30 12.06
N PRO A 136 -46.66 3.26 12.77
CA PRO A 136 -46.41 3.08 14.21
C PRO A 136 -44.91 2.90 14.50
N ALA A 137 -44.51 3.17 15.75
CA ALA A 137 -43.15 3.03 16.26
C ALA A 137 -42.08 3.76 15.41
N THR A 138 -42.50 4.74 14.62
CA THR A 138 -41.63 5.56 13.77
C THR A 138 -41.55 6.95 14.35
N THR A 139 -40.32 7.46 14.54
CA THR A 139 -40.08 8.83 14.96
C THR A 139 -40.24 9.76 13.76
N TYR A 140 -41.17 10.70 13.85
CA TYR A 140 -41.35 11.75 12.85
C TYR A 140 -40.70 13.04 13.31
N TYR A 141 -40.03 13.69 12.37
CA TYR A 141 -39.38 14.97 12.57
C TYR A 141 -40.22 16.04 11.88
N TYR A 142 -40.48 17.11 12.61
CA TYR A 142 -41.23 18.28 12.17
C TYR A 142 -40.34 19.51 12.14
N GLN A 143 -40.52 20.34 11.11
CA GLN A 143 -39.89 21.65 11.02
C GLN A 143 -40.96 22.70 10.73
N LEU A 144 -41.04 23.71 11.60
CA LEU A 144 -41.84 24.92 11.39
C LEU A 144 -40.93 25.99 10.80
N ASP A 145 -41.26 26.43 9.59
CA ASP A 145 -40.50 27.42 8.83
C ASP A 145 -41.34 28.70 8.70
N PRO A 146 -41.04 29.75 9.50
CA PRO A 146 -41.68 31.05 9.35
C PRO A 146 -41.23 31.65 8.01
N GLN A 147 -42.17 31.98 7.13
CA GLN A 147 -41.88 32.57 5.82
C GLN A 147 -41.51 34.07 5.93
N THR A 148 -40.62 34.37 6.86
CA THR A 148 -40.08 35.70 7.16
C THR A 148 -38.58 35.67 6.91
N ALA A 149 -38.05 36.64 6.17
CA ALA A 149 -36.63 36.68 5.83
C ALA A 149 -35.73 36.69 7.09
N GLY A 150 -34.80 35.73 7.17
CA GLY A 150 -33.84 35.60 8.27
C GLY A 150 -34.34 34.87 9.52
N ALA A 151 -35.57 34.36 9.54
CA ALA A 151 -36.08 33.57 10.67
C ALA A 151 -35.47 32.16 10.68
N THR A 152 -35.01 31.70 11.85
CA THR A 152 -34.52 30.32 12.01
C THR A 152 -35.69 29.35 12.11
N PRO A 153 -35.73 28.26 11.32
CA PRO A 153 -36.76 27.23 11.45
C PRO A 153 -36.70 26.55 12.81
N LEU A 154 -37.87 26.26 13.40
CA LEU A 154 -38.01 25.52 14.65
C LEU A 154 -38.21 24.03 14.36
N GLN A 155 -37.69 23.15 15.20
CA GLN A 155 -37.77 21.70 15.01
C GLN A 155 -38.38 20.99 16.22
N ALA A 156 -39.16 19.94 15.97
CA ALA A 156 -39.76 19.10 16.99
C ALA A 156 -39.85 17.65 16.52
N THR A 157 -39.93 16.69 17.44
CA THR A 157 -39.97 15.26 17.11
C THR A 157 -40.98 14.54 17.98
N ALA A 158 -41.63 13.52 17.44
CA ALA A 158 -42.54 12.66 18.18
C ALA A 158 -42.56 11.25 17.59
N LEU A 159 -42.77 10.26 18.46
CA LEU A 159 -42.97 8.86 18.07
C LEU A 159 -44.46 8.65 17.75
N ALA A 160 -44.78 8.10 16.59
CA ALA A 160 -46.16 7.68 16.31
C ALA A 160 -46.50 6.40 17.10
N GLY A 161 -47.54 6.46 17.93
CA GLY A 161 -48.05 5.29 18.67
C GLY A 161 -48.75 4.27 17.79
N GLU A 162 -49.14 3.15 18.36
CA GLU A 162 -49.93 2.10 17.71
C GLU A 162 -51.24 1.85 18.47
N HIS A 163 -52.27 1.41 17.74
CA HIS A 163 -53.51 0.89 18.27
C HIS A 163 -53.37 -0.61 18.53
N TYR A 164 -53.37 -1.03 19.80
CA TYR A 164 -53.36 -2.44 20.17
C TYR A 164 -54.77 -2.98 20.48
N GLY A 165 -55.78 -2.10 20.50
CA GLY A 165 -57.16 -2.50 20.74
C GLY A 165 -57.37 -3.00 22.17
N LEU A 166 -56.61 -2.49 23.15
CA LEU A 166 -56.76 -2.90 24.54
C LEU A 166 -58.13 -2.50 25.11
N GLY A 167 -58.76 -1.42 24.61
CA GLY A 167 -60.14 -1.07 24.95
C GLY A 167 -61.15 -2.15 24.53
N ARG A 168 -60.95 -2.74 23.34
CA ARG A 168 -61.72 -3.89 22.86
C ARG A 168 -61.52 -5.10 23.75
N THR A 169 -60.26 -5.40 24.05
CA THR A 169 -59.90 -6.56 24.89
C THR A 169 -60.50 -6.44 26.28
N LEU A 170 -60.43 -5.25 26.90
CA LEU A 170 -61.05 -4.96 28.20
C LEU A 170 -62.57 -5.14 28.12
N TYR A 171 -63.22 -4.59 27.09
CA TYR A 171 -64.66 -4.74 26.90
C TYR A 171 -65.08 -6.21 26.70
N GLU A 172 -64.36 -6.96 25.88
CA GLU A 172 -64.64 -8.38 25.61
C GLU A 172 -64.38 -9.26 26.85
N SER A 173 -63.46 -8.85 27.73
CA SER A 173 -63.20 -9.52 29.01
C SER A 173 -64.32 -9.33 30.04
N LEU A 174 -65.22 -8.36 29.85
CA LEU A 174 -66.36 -8.17 30.75
C LEU A 174 -67.40 -9.30 30.60
N PRO A 175 -68.06 -9.70 31.70
CA PRO A 175 -69.19 -10.61 31.67
C PRO A 175 -70.25 -10.18 30.65
N ALA A 176 -70.84 -11.16 29.95
CA ALA A 176 -71.80 -10.91 28.87
C ALA A 176 -73.01 -10.05 29.28
N ILE A 177 -73.39 -10.07 30.57
CA ILE A 177 -74.49 -9.25 31.10
C ILE A 177 -74.26 -7.75 30.91
N TYR A 178 -73.04 -7.26 31.16
CA TYR A 178 -72.73 -5.84 30.98
C TYR A 178 -72.74 -5.41 29.51
N ARG A 179 -72.25 -6.30 28.63
CA ARG A 179 -72.27 -6.06 27.18
C ARG A 179 -73.68 -6.07 26.59
N ARG A 180 -74.58 -6.90 27.13
CA ARG A 180 -75.99 -6.94 26.69
C ARG A 180 -76.77 -5.66 27.02
N HIS A 181 -76.38 -4.96 28.08
CA HIS A 181 -77.00 -3.69 28.50
C HIS A 181 -76.28 -2.45 27.95
N ASP A 182 -75.24 -2.64 27.14
CA ASP A 182 -74.49 -1.59 26.47
C ASP A 182 -75.17 -1.15 25.17
N VAL A 183 -76.42 -0.69 25.28
CA VAL A 183 -77.34 -0.47 24.15
C VAL A 183 -77.61 1.00 23.84
N VAL A 184 -77.00 1.94 24.57
CA VAL A 184 -77.20 3.37 24.35
C VAL A 184 -76.12 3.89 23.39
N PRO A 185 -76.40 4.00 22.08
CA PRO A 185 -75.49 4.64 21.15
C PRO A 185 -75.35 6.12 21.47
N ARG A 186 -74.33 6.76 20.92
CA ARG A 186 -74.21 8.23 20.94
C ARG A 186 -75.43 8.84 20.23
N VAL A 187 -76.04 9.86 20.85
CA VAL A 187 -77.10 10.65 20.20
C VAL A 187 -76.46 11.43 19.05
N VAL A 188 -76.83 11.07 17.82
CA VAL A 188 -76.45 11.80 16.59
C VAL A 188 -77.53 12.84 16.34
N SER A 189 -77.20 14.14 16.40
CA SER A 189 -78.16 15.19 16.00
C SER A 189 -78.25 15.29 14.48
N ALA A 190 -79.37 15.79 13.95
CA ALA A 190 -79.57 15.97 12.50
C ALA A 190 -78.52 16.92 11.86
N ASP A 191 -77.86 17.76 12.66
CA ASP A 191 -76.78 18.66 12.24
C ASP A 191 -75.40 17.97 12.16
N GLU A 192 -75.28 16.70 12.60
CA GLU A 192 -74.01 15.95 12.56
C GLU A 192 -73.65 15.45 11.15
N GLU A 193 -74.61 15.45 10.21
CA GLU A 193 -74.36 15.05 8.83
C GLU A 193 -73.59 16.11 8.01
N THR A 194 -73.79 17.39 8.38
CA THR A 194 -73.15 18.59 7.82
C THR A 194 -71.89 19.04 8.57
N THR A 195 -71.76 18.75 9.88
CA THR A 195 -70.62 19.19 10.72
C THR A 195 -69.42 18.24 10.72
N GLY A 196 -69.46 17.12 9.98
CA GLY A 196 -68.29 16.24 9.80
C GLY A 196 -67.93 15.35 11.00
N LEU A 197 -68.66 15.45 12.12
CA LEU A 197 -68.44 14.67 13.35
C LEU A 197 -68.52 13.15 13.14
N LYS A 198 -69.32 12.67 12.20
CA LYS A 198 -69.41 11.23 11.85
C LYS A 198 -68.11 10.61 11.33
N TRP A 199 -67.14 11.45 10.92
CA TRP A 199 -65.87 11.02 10.32
C TRP A 199 -64.69 11.06 11.29
N VAL A 200 -64.88 11.58 12.49
CA VAL A 200 -63.88 11.55 13.56
C VAL A 200 -63.90 10.16 14.20
N PRO A 201 -62.81 9.38 14.17
CA PRO A 201 -62.83 8.00 14.71
C PRO A 201 -63.22 7.91 16.19
N GLU A 202 -62.92 8.93 16.98
CA GLU A 202 -63.30 9.07 18.39
C GLU A 202 -64.80 9.34 18.61
N ALA A 203 -65.54 9.62 17.53
CA ALA A 203 -66.95 9.98 17.53
C ALA A 203 -67.88 8.91 16.95
N LEU A 204 -67.38 7.69 16.67
CA LEU A 204 -68.11 6.62 16.00
C LEU A 204 -69.49 6.32 16.64
N PRO A 205 -70.61 6.32 15.86
CA PRO A 205 -71.96 6.21 16.42
C PRO A 205 -72.35 4.83 16.96
N SER A 206 -71.62 3.77 16.60
CA SER A 206 -72.05 2.37 16.74
C SER A 206 -71.68 1.68 18.06
N ALA A 207 -70.90 2.33 18.92
CA ALA A 207 -70.48 1.77 20.21
C ALA A 207 -71.43 2.21 21.34
N GLY A 208 -71.81 1.27 22.21
CA GLY A 208 -72.58 1.55 23.41
C GLY A 208 -71.82 2.42 24.42
N GLN A 209 -72.54 2.93 25.42
CA GLN A 209 -72.04 3.85 26.44
C GLN A 209 -70.86 3.30 27.27
N LEU A 210 -70.90 2.02 27.64
CA LEU A 210 -69.86 1.34 28.40
C LEU A 210 -68.63 1.08 27.52
N ARG A 211 -68.83 0.66 26.27
CA ARG A 211 -67.72 0.48 25.33
C ARG A 211 -66.92 1.77 25.16
N ARG A 212 -67.61 2.88 24.92
CA ARG A 212 -66.99 4.21 24.78
C ARG A 212 -66.21 4.64 26.02
N PHE A 213 -66.71 4.33 27.22
CA PHE A 213 -66.01 4.61 28.46
C PHE A 213 -64.71 3.81 28.56
N LEU A 214 -64.73 2.50 28.26
CA LEU A 214 -63.54 1.66 28.30
C LEU A 214 -62.52 2.01 27.21
N ASP A 215 -62.96 2.47 26.05
CA ASP A 215 -62.06 2.88 24.97
C ASP A 215 -61.17 4.06 25.39
N LEU A 216 -61.59 4.95 26.31
CA LEU A 216 -60.73 6.01 26.86
C LEU A 216 -59.54 5.43 27.64
N PHE A 217 -59.78 4.43 28.48
CA PHE A 217 -58.72 3.74 29.23
C PHE A 217 -57.88 2.87 28.32
N GLY A 218 -58.52 2.16 27.38
CA GLY A 218 -57.87 1.31 26.39
C GLY A 218 -56.88 2.10 25.53
N THR A 219 -57.27 3.28 25.08
CA THR A 219 -56.42 4.20 24.31
C THR A 219 -55.20 4.66 25.13
N SER A 220 -55.40 4.97 26.41
CA SER A 220 -54.28 5.32 27.30
C SER A 220 -53.32 4.13 27.54
N LEU A 221 -53.85 2.90 27.64
CA LEU A 221 -53.03 1.69 27.75
C LEU A 221 -52.27 1.38 26.45
N ASP A 222 -52.90 1.62 25.29
CA ASP A 222 -52.26 1.49 23.98
C ASP A 222 -51.08 2.47 23.85
N MET A 223 -51.22 3.70 24.37
CA MET A 223 -50.13 4.68 24.45
C MET A 223 -48.98 4.21 25.37
N LEU A 224 -49.30 3.70 26.57
CA LEU A 224 -48.29 3.16 27.50
C LEU A 224 -47.53 2.00 26.87
N ARG A 225 -48.24 1.08 26.21
CA ARG A 225 -47.62 -0.03 25.48
C ARG A 225 -46.75 0.46 24.33
N SER A 226 -47.23 1.41 23.53
CA SER A 226 -46.45 2.02 22.44
C SER A 226 -45.15 2.63 22.94
N SER A 227 -45.20 3.29 24.10
CA SER A 227 -44.03 3.89 24.75
C SER A 227 -43.03 2.81 25.18
N ALA A 228 -43.53 1.71 25.79
CA ALA A 228 -42.70 0.58 26.20
C ALA A 228 -42.06 -0.17 25.02
N GLU A 229 -42.79 -0.35 23.90
CA GLU A 229 -42.24 -0.97 22.70
C GLU A 229 -41.19 -0.06 22.02
N GLY A 230 -41.39 1.27 22.03
CA GLY A 230 -40.44 2.26 21.52
C GLY A 230 -39.10 2.32 22.28
N LEU A 231 -39.05 1.88 23.55
CA LEU A 231 -37.78 1.78 24.28
C LEU A 231 -36.82 0.75 23.65
N ARG A 232 -37.34 -0.29 22.99
CA ARG A 232 -36.51 -1.33 22.36
C ARG A 232 -35.73 -0.82 21.15
N SER A 233 -36.24 0.21 20.47
CA SER A 233 -35.59 0.80 19.30
C SER A 233 -34.51 1.83 19.63
N LEU A 234 -34.29 2.17 20.90
CA LEU A 234 -33.26 3.14 21.32
C LEU A 234 -31.82 2.69 20.99
N HIS A 235 -31.58 1.38 20.81
CA HIS A 235 -30.28 0.86 20.38
C HIS A 235 -30.04 0.98 18.87
N ASN A 236 -31.06 1.29 18.07
CA ASN A 236 -30.92 1.41 16.63
C ASN A 236 -30.39 2.82 16.26
N LEU A 237 -29.08 2.90 16.00
CA LEU A 237 -28.39 4.14 15.62
C LEU A 237 -28.93 4.81 14.35
N ASP A 238 -29.73 4.15 13.52
CA ASP A 238 -30.31 4.77 12.33
C ASP A 238 -31.71 5.35 12.58
N GLN A 239 -32.37 4.95 13.68
CA GLN A 239 -33.78 5.28 13.97
C GLN A 239 -34.00 6.00 15.30
N VAL A 240 -33.03 5.95 16.21
CA VAL A 240 -33.10 6.63 17.52
C VAL A 240 -33.17 8.15 17.33
N ASP A 241 -33.91 8.88 18.16
CA ASP A 241 -33.92 10.35 18.13
C ASP A 241 -32.49 10.91 18.32
N HIS A 242 -32.12 11.94 17.55
CA HIS A 242 -30.77 12.53 17.56
C HIS A 242 -30.38 13.06 18.95
N ARG A 243 -31.37 13.47 19.77
CA ARG A 243 -31.15 13.94 21.14
C ARG A 243 -30.54 12.88 22.06
N TYR A 244 -30.66 11.59 21.71
CA TYR A 244 -30.07 10.49 22.46
C TYR A 244 -28.67 10.09 21.96
N LEU A 245 -28.21 10.58 20.80
CA LEU A 245 -26.87 10.26 20.28
C LEU A 245 -25.74 10.63 21.27
N PRO A 246 -25.79 11.76 22.00
CA PRO A 246 -24.75 12.08 22.98
C PRO A 246 -24.71 11.10 24.15
N LEU A 247 -25.87 10.60 24.59
CA LEU A 247 -25.96 9.60 25.65
C LEU A 247 -25.41 8.25 25.19
N LEU A 248 -25.73 7.86 23.94
CA LEU A 248 -25.18 6.64 23.32
C LEU A 248 -23.67 6.75 23.12
N ALA A 249 -23.16 7.92 22.75
CA ALA A 249 -21.72 8.21 22.67
C ALA A 249 -21.05 8.03 24.04
N GLN A 250 -21.63 8.63 25.08
CA GLN A 250 -21.14 8.54 26.45
C GLN A 250 -21.11 7.09 26.97
N TRP A 251 -22.11 6.27 26.62
CA TRP A 251 -22.15 4.85 27.00
C TRP A 251 -20.97 4.04 26.48
N ILE A 252 -20.43 4.39 25.31
CA ILE A 252 -19.25 3.74 24.73
C ILE A 252 -17.96 4.56 24.97
N GLY A 253 -18.02 5.61 25.80
CA GLY A 253 -16.90 6.51 26.08
C GLY A 253 -16.39 7.27 24.84
N TRP A 254 -17.26 7.51 23.86
CA TRP A 254 -16.93 8.24 22.63
C TRP A 254 -17.28 9.72 22.77
N ASP A 255 -16.34 10.60 22.44
CA ASP A 255 -16.60 12.04 22.38
C ASP A 255 -17.13 12.42 21.00
N LEU A 256 -18.43 12.72 20.93
CA LEU A 256 -19.12 13.08 19.69
C LEU A 256 -18.94 14.58 19.41
N SER A 257 -18.52 14.94 18.19
CA SER A 257 -18.50 16.35 17.78
C SER A 257 -19.91 16.84 17.49
N PHE A 258 -20.26 18.02 18.02
CA PHE A 258 -21.55 18.68 17.78
C PHE A 258 -21.53 19.65 16.60
N ASP A 259 -20.34 19.95 16.06
CA ASP A 259 -20.15 20.90 14.96
C ASP A 259 -20.43 20.27 13.58
N VAL A 260 -20.65 18.94 13.55
CA VAL A 260 -20.91 18.17 12.33
C VAL A 260 -22.38 17.77 12.25
N GLY A 261 -22.90 17.62 11.02
CA GLY A 261 -24.28 17.21 10.78
C GLY A 261 -24.64 15.86 11.42
N ILE A 262 -25.90 15.71 11.82
CA ILE A 262 -26.43 14.50 12.48
C ILE A 262 -26.13 13.19 11.74
N PRO A 263 -26.25 13.08 10.40
CA PRO A 263 -25.84 11.86 9.69
C PRO A 263 -24.37 11.49 9.90
N THR A 264 -23.48 12.48 9.96
CA THR A 264 -22.06 12.24 10.26
C THR A 264 -21.91 11.70 11.67
N GLN A 265 -22.59 12.31 12.66
CA GLN A 265 -22.58 11.84 14.05
C GLN A 265 -23.01 10.37 14.20
N ARG A 266 -24.09 9.96 13.52
CA ARG A 266 -24.54 8.56 13.51
C ARG A 266 -23.49 7.63 12.90
N ASN A 267 -22.91 8.06 11.78
CA ASN A 267 -21.86 7.30 11.12
C ASN A 267 -20.62 7.15 12.03
N GLU A 268 -20.27 8.17 12.81
CA GLU A 268 -19.18 8.10 13.79
C GLU A 268 -19.44 7.03 14.85
N LEU A 269 -20.63 7.07 15.46
CA LEU A 269 -21.01 6.12 16.51
C LEU A 269 -21.07 4.68 16.00
N SER A 270 -21.53 4.47 14.76
CA SER A 270 -21.56 3.15 14.12
C SER A 270 -20.15 2.60 13.88
N HIS A 271 -19.18 3.46 13.58
CA HIS A 271 -17.78 3.07 13.31
C HIS A 271 -16.90 2.96 14.57
N ALA A 272 -17.25 3.63 15.67
CA ALA A 272 -16.47 3.66 16.91
C ALA A 272 -16.08 2.26 17.45
N PRO A 273 -16.97 1.24 17.48
CA PRO A 273 -16.59 -0.10 17.94
C PRO A 273 -15.48 -0.77 17.11
N ARG A 274 -15.42 -0.51 15.79
CA ARG A 274 -14.36 -1.05 14.93
C ARG A 274 -13.01 -0.40 15.26
N LEU A 275 -13.00 0.90 15.55
CA LEU A 275 -11.80 1.61 15.96
C LEU A 275 -11.28 1.10 17.32
N TYR A 276 -12.18 0.86 18.28
CA TYR A 276 -11.80 0.30 19.58
C TYR A 276 -11.22 -1.12 19.50
N ARG A 277 -11.67 -1.95 18.54
CA ARG A 277 -11.10 -3.30 18.35
C ARG A 277 -9.65 -3.31 17.87
N GLY A 278 -9.19 -2.25 17.22
CA GLY A 278 -7.82 -2.16 16.72
C GLY A 278 -6.91 -1.25 17.56
N VAL A 279 -7.30 -0.92 18.80
CA VAL A 279 -6.45 -0.21 19.76
C VAL A 279 -5.10 -0.89 19.88
N GLY A 280 -4.03 -0.09 19.82
CA GLY A 280 -2.65 -0.58 19.86
C GLY A 280 -2.09 -1.13 18.55
N THR A 281 -2.80 -0.98 17.43
CA THR A 281 -2.30 -1.35 16.11
C THR A 281 -1.89 -0.11 15.30
N ALA A 282 -0.81 -0.22 14.51
CA ALA A 282 -0.35 0.86 13.63
C ALA A 282 -1.42 1.31 12.61
N PRO A 283 -2.22 0.41 11.98
CA PRO A 283 -3.29 0.83 11.06
C PRO A 283 -4.33 1.75 11.71
N ILE A 284 -4.75 1.48 12.95
CA ILE A 284 -5.72 2.34 13.65
C ILE A 284 -5.11 3.70 14.00
N LEU A 285 -3.86 3.74 14.45
CA LEU A 285 -3.20 5.02 14.73
C LEU A 285 -3.12 5.89 13.46
N ARG A 286 -2.84 5.31 12.29
CA ARG A 286 -2.89 6.07 11.02
C ARG A 286 -4.31 6.52 10.69
N ALA A 287 -5.28 5.63 10.78
CA ALA A 287 -6.68 5.96 10.50
C ALA A 287 -7.22 7.08 11.40
N VAL A 288 -6.80 7.10 12.67
CA VAL A 288 -7.12 8.17 13.63
C VAL A 288 -6.46 9.49 13.23
N ASN A 289 -5.17 9.49 12.88
CA ASN A 289 -4.49 10.70 12.43
C ASN A 289 -5.10 11.25 11.13
N MET A 290 -5.37 10.39 10.15
CA MET A 290 -6.01 10.79 8.90
C MET A 290 -7.42 11.36 9.16
N ARG A 291 -8.22 10.70 10.00
CA ARG A 291 -9.60 11.11 10.25
C ARG A 291 -9.72 12.44 10.99
N TYR A 292 -8.89 12.67 12.01
CA TYR A 292 -9.02 13.83 12.90
C TYR A 292 -8.10 14.99 12.53
N ALA A 293 -7.02 14.70 11.82
CA ALA A 293 -6.04 15.71 11.45
C ALA A 293 -5.79 15.86 9.95
N ASP A 294 -6.34 14.96 9.12
CA ASP A 294 -6.04 14.86 7.68
C ASP A 294 -4.54 14.70 7.41
N TRP A 295 -3.86 14.03 8.34
CA TRP A 295 -2.43 13.81 8.29
C TRP A 295 -2.11 12.43 7.75
N GLU A 296 -1.32 12.40 6.68
CA GLU A 296 -0.59 11.20 6.30
C GLU A 296 0.52 10.93 7.30
N THR A 297 0.53 9.72 7.88
CA THR A 297 1.44 9.40 8.99
C THR A 297 2.19 8.08 8.79
N GLN A 298 3.47 8.09 9.13
CA GLN A 298 4.31 6.90 9.25
C GLN A 298 4.53 6.58 10.73
N ILE A 299 4.51 5.29 11.09
CA ILE A 299 4.56 4.86 12.50
C ILE A 299 5.79 4.01 12.74
N ALA A 300 6.59 4.37 13.75
CA ALA A 300 7.77 3.64 14.19
C ALA A 300 7.69 3.27 15.67
N GLU A 301 8.10 2.05 16.01
CA GLU A 301 8.28 1.61 17.40
C GLU A 301 9.77 1.66 17.77
N PHE A 302 10.15 2.42 18.79
CA PHE A 302 11.56 2.60 19.15
C PHE A 302 12.11 1.54 20.12
N ALA A 303 11.25 0.68 20.68
CA ALA A 303 11.67 -0.35 21.63
C ALA A 303 12.62 -1.40 21.01
N GLN A 304 12.47 -1.68 19.71
CA GLN A 304 13.26 -2.68 18.98
C GLN A 304 14.73 -2.25 18.85
N SER A 305 15.01 -0.96 18.68
CA SER A 305 16.37 -0.42 18.58
C SER A 305 17.17 -0.64 19.88
N ILE A 306 16.50 -0.58 21.04
CA ILE A 306 17.14 -0.71 22.35
C ILE A 306 17.60 -2.16 22.63
N ALA A 307 16.82 -3.16 22.21
CA ALA A 307 17.15 -4.56 22.43
C ALA A 307 18.34 -5.04 21.58
N ARG A 308 18.73 -4.27 20.55
CA ARG A 308 19.67 -4.68 19.51
C ARG A 308 20.89 -3.77 19.39
N SER A 309 21.10 -2.84 20.33
CA SER A 309 22.20 -1.88 20.31
C SER A 309 23.58 -2.55 20.27
N ASN A 310 23.75 -3.71 20.91
CA ASN A 310 25.02 -4.46 20.94
C ASN A 310 25.27 -5.34 19.70
N LEU A 311 24.37 -5.35 18.71
CA LEU A 311 24.57 -6.11 17.48
C LEU A 311 25.37 -5.28 16.47
N SER A 312 26.07 -5.92 15.54
CA SER A 312 26.70 -5.20 14.43
C SER A 312 25.62 -4.60 13.51
N PRO A 313 25.90 -3.47 12.83
CA PRO A 313 25.00 -2.93 11.82
C PRO A 313 24.69 -4.00 10.77
N GLN A 314 23.42 -4.15 10.42
CA GLN A 314 23.02 -5.08 9.38
C GLN A 314 23.26 -4.45 8.00
N LEU A 315 24.07 -5.11 7.19
CA LEU A 315 24.46 -4.63 5.87
C LEU A 315 23.78 -5.45 4.76
N ASN A 316 22.56 -5.04 4.41
CA ASN A 316 21.77 -5.67 3.35
C ASN A 316 22.43 -5.46 1.97
N ILE A 317 22.05 -6.28 1.00
CA ILE A 317 22.60 -6.20 -0.35
C ILE A 317 21.68 -5.36 -1.22
N PHE A 318 22.26 -4.36 -1.88
CA PHE A 318 21.58 -3.49 -2.82
C PHE A 318 22.25 -3.50 -4.18
N ALA A 319 21.51 -3.07 -5.20
CA ALA A 319 22.04 -2.86 -6.54
C ALA A 319 21.57 -1.54 -7.14
N GLN A 320 22.46 -0.91 -7.89
CA GLN A 320 22.15 0.22 -8.76
C GLN A 320 22.72 0.00 -10.17
N MET A 321 22.17 0.73 -11.13
CA MET A 321 22.71 0.85 -12.48
C MET A 321 23.15 2.29 -12.76
N GLU A 322 24.24 2.43 -13.48
CA GLU A 322 24.71 3.71 -14.00
C GLU A 322 23.84 4.13 -15.19
N THR A 323 23.41 5.39 -15.21
CA THR A 323 22.66 6.00 -16.31
C THR A 323 23.36 7.29 -16.74
N ALA A 324 22.97 7.86 -17.88
CA ALA A 324 23.53 9.12 -18.37
C ALA A 324 23.44 10.28 -17.34
N ASN A 325 22.49 10.20 -16.40
CA ASN A 325 22.23 11.23 -15.40
C ASN A 325 22.54 10.76 -13.96
N GLY A 326 23.43 9.78 -13.80
CA GLY A 326 23.86 9.24 -12.50
C GLY A 326 23.30 7.85 -12.18
N TRP A 327 23.41 7.45 -10.92
CA TRP A 327 23.06 6.10 -10.46
C TRP A 327 21.61 6.00 -9.98
N ARG A 328 20.93 4.91 -10.36
CA ARG A 328 19.53 4.64 -10.00
C ARG A 328 19.36 3.18 -9.57
N GLY A 329 18.32 2.90 -8.79
CA GLY A 329 17.93 1.50 -8.51
C GLY A 329 17.81 0.71 -9.81
N ILE A 330 18.27 -0.54 -9.82
CA ILE A 330 18.17 -1.37 -11.03
C ILE A 330 16.71 -1.61 -11.44
N ASP A 331 15.78 -1.51 -10.50
CA ASP A 331 14.35 -1.72 -10.71
C ASP A 331 13.58 -0.40 -10.95
N ASP A 332 14.25 0.71 -11.27
CA ASP A 332 13.58 1.98 -11.58
C ASP A 332 12.78 1.91 -12.90
N ALA A 333 11.45 1.93 -12.81
CA ALA A 333 10.56 1.96 -13.98
C ALA A 333 10.47 3.35 -14.64
N ALA A 334 10.83 4.42 -13.93
CA ALA A 334 10.57 5.80 -14.36
C ALA A 334 11.21 6.11 -15.72
N LEU A 335 12.45 5.67 -15.94
CA LEU A 335 13.14 5.89 -17.21
C LEU A 335 12.52 5.13 -18.38
N VAL A 336 12.08 3.88 -18.15
CA VAL A 336 11.44 3.06 -19.17
C VAL A 336 10.11 3.68 -19.61
N LEU A 337 9.38 4.31 -18.67
CA LEU A 337 8.12 5.01 -18.91
C LEU A 337 8.29 6.47 -19.36
N GLY A 338 9.53 6.99 -19.40
CA GLY A 338 9.84 8.33 -19.90
C GLY A 338 9.75 9.47 -18.88
N PHE A 339 9.77 9.17 -17.58
CA PHE A 339 9.80 10.12 -16.47
C PHE A 339 11.23 10.35 -15.95
N GLY A 340 12.13 10.76 -16.84
CA GLY A 340 13.54 11.03 -16.52
C GLY A 340 13.80 12.41 -15.91
N PRO A 341 15.06 12.74 -15.58
CA PRO A 341 15.45 14.07 -15.12
C PRO A 341 14.95 15.17 -16.06
N GLY A 342 14.33 16.21 -15.50
CA GLY A 342 13.71 17.29 -16.26
C GLY A 342 12.29 17.00 -16.75
N ASN A 343 11.81 15.76 -16.60
CA ASN A 343 10.43 15.35 -16.85
C ASN A 343 9.93 14.43 -15.72
N ASN A 344 10.10 14.88 -14.48
CA ASN A 344 9.78 14.10 -13.28
C ASN A 344 9.02 14.89 -12.21
N SER A 345 8.56 16.10 -12.51
CA SER A 345 7.65 16.85 -11.65
C SER A 345 6.69 17.72 -12.46
N ALA A 346 5.53 18.02 -11.88
CA ALA A 346 4.55 18.96 -12.41
C ALA A 346 3.76 19.60 -11.27
N THR A 347 3.31 20.84 -11.44
CA THR A 347 2.43 21.55 -10.51
C THR A 347 1.16 22.00 -11.21
N GLY A 348 0.07 22.08 -10.46
CA GLY A 348 -1.21 22.61 -10.91
C GLY A 348 -1.22 24.13 -10.94
N GLY A 349 -1.89 24.69 -11.94
CA GLY A 349 -2.27 26.11 -11.94
C GLY A 349 -3.49 26.38 -11.05
N ALA A 350 -3.94 27.65 -10.97
CA ALA A 350 -5.02 28.07 -10.07
C ALA A 350 -6.29 27.20 -10.10
N ASN A 351 -6.67 26.66 -11.27
CA ASN A 351 -7.80 25.74 -11.44
C ASN A 351 -7.41 24.48 -12.24
N ALA A 352 -6.12 24.15 -12.31
CA ALA A 352 -5.63 23.03 -13.11
C ALA A 352 -5.02 21.95 -12.22
N ARG A 353 -5.14 20.70 -12.64
CA ARG A 353 -4.46 19.55 -12.03
C ARG A 353 -3.01 19.52 -12.50
N ALA A 354 -2.09 19.13 -11.62
CA ALA A 354 -0.73 18.79 -12.03
C ALA A 354 -0.80 17.64 -13.06
N ARG A 355 -0.10 17.80 -14.19
CA ARG A 355 -0.08 16.85 -15.30
C ARG A 355 1.34 16.66 -15.81
N ILE A 356 1.78 15.41 -15.89
CA ILE A 356 3.09 15.05 -16.47
C ILE A 356 2.90 13.97 -17.53
N THR A 357 3.63 14.08 -18.65
CA THR A 357 3.56 13.12 -19.78
C THR A 357 4.92 12.48 -19.97
N GLY A 358 4.99 11.16 -19.97
CA GLY A 358 6.22 10.42 -20.22
C GLY A 358 6.72 10.65 -21.65
N ASN A 359 8.02 10.80 -21.81
CA ASN A 359 8.63 11.06 -23.12
C ASN A 359 8.87 9.79 -23.96
N GLN A 360 8.53 8.61 -23.45
CA GLN A 360 8.69 7.33 -24.15
C GLN A 360 7.32 6.88 -24.70
N THR A 361 7.33 6.30 -25.90
CA THR A 361 6.13 5.71 -26.52
C THR A 361 6.17 4.20 -26.41
N GLN A 362 5.01 3.57 -26.24
CA GLN A 362 4.84 2.12 -26.30
C GLN A 362 5.45 1.53 -27.59
N PRO A 363 5.87 0.25 -27.59
CA PRO A 363 5.84 -0.69 -26.47
C PRO A 363 6.94 -0.41 -25.44
N PHE A 364 6.61 -0.59 -24.16
CA PHE A 364 7.56 -0.47 -23.06
C PHE A 364 8.20 -1.83 -22.78
N VAL A 365 9.53 -1.85 -22.73
CA VAL A 365 10.31 -3.04 -22.37
C VAL A 365 10.37 -3.14 -20.84
N LEU A 366 9.27 -3.60 -20.24
CA LEU A 366 9.19 -3.80 -18.80
C LEU A 366 9.67 -5.19 -18.41
N ARG A 367 10.02 -5.33 -17.13
CA ARG A 367 10.30 -6.63 -16.50
C ARG A 367 9.57 -6.73 -15.16
N PRO A 368 9.27 -7.95 -14.69
CA PRO A 368 8.62 -8.12 -13.41
C PRO A 368 9.50 -7.60 -12.26
N GLY A 369 8.91 -6.91 -11.29
CA GLY A 369 9.62 -6.35 -10.14
C GLY A 369 10.13 -4.91 -10.33
N LEU A 370 9.97 -4.31 -11.51
CA LEU A 370 10.19 -2.87 -11.68
C LEU A 370 9.26 -2.07 -10.73
N GLU A 371 9.78 -0.97 -10.20
CA GLU A 371 9.12 -0.08 -9.26
C GLU A 371 9.00 1.34 -9.84
N LEU A 372 7.85 1.96 -9.66
CA LEU A 372 7.61 3.38 -9.95
C LEU A 372 7.22 4.09 -8.64
N LEU A 373 8.04 5.06 -8.21
CA LEU A 373 7.74 5.90 -7.04
C LEU A 373 7.08 7.20 -7.49
N ILE A 374 5.89 7.49 -6.96
CA ILE A 374 5.16 8.72 -7.24
C ILE A 374 4.72 9.36 -5.93
N ALA A 375 4.98 10.64 -5.76
CA ALA A 375 4.37 11.48 -4.74
C ALA A 375 3.36 12.41 -5.41
N ALA A 376 2.13 12.44 -4.89
CA ALA A 376 1.09 13.38 -5.30
C ALA A 376 0.87 14.39 -4.17
N ASP A 377 0.68 15.66 -4.53
CA ASP A 377 0.16 16.72 -3.67
C ASP A 377 0.93 16.93 -2.35
N ASN A 378 2.25 16.71 -2.39
CA ASN A 378 3.17 16.72 -1.23
C ASN A 378 2.89 15.63 -0.17
N GLY A 379 2.10 14.61 -0.54
CA GLY A 379 1.88 13.40 0.23
C GLY A 379 3.10 12.48 0.27
N THR A 380 2.96 11.41 1.04
CA THR A 380 3.96 10.35 1.14
C THR A 380 4.11 9.61 -0.19
N PRO A 381 5.34 9.33 -0.65
CA PRO A 381 5.53 8.61 -1.91
C PRO A 381 4.89 7.22 -1.89
N GLU A 382 4.10 6.91 -2.91
CA GLU A 382 3.53 5.59 -3.17
C GLU A 382 4.46 4.80 -4.10
N ILE A 383 4.54 3.47 -3.88
CA ILE A 383 5.37 2.55 -4.68
C ILE A 383 4.46 1.66 -5.50
N LEU A 384 4.50 1.77 -6.82
CA LEU A 384 3.88 0.83 -7.74
C LEU A 384 4.88 -0.25 -8.14
N ARG A 385 4.51 -1.54 -7.99
CA ARG A 385 5.34 -2.68 -8.42
C ARG A 385 4.72 -3.40 -9.59
N ILE A 386 5.50 -3.55 -10.67
CA ILE A 386 5.05 -4.12 -11.95
C ILE A 386 5.11 -5.65 -11.89
N GLY A 387 3.96 -6.32 -12.04
CA GLY A 387 3.85 -7.77 -12.08
C GLY A 387 3.80 -8.33 -13.50
N SER A 388 4.24 -9.57 -13.72
CA SER A 388 4.11 -10.24 -15.02
C SER A 388 2.66 -10.56 -15.41
N ALA A 389 1.81 -10.83 -14.42
CA ALA A 389 0.40 -11.18 -14.62
C ALA A 389 -0.46 -10.03 -15.14
N ASP A 390 0.04 -8.80 -15.03
CA ASP A 390 -0.67 -7.58 -15.42
C ASP A 390 -0.61 -7.30 -16.93
N PHE A 391 0.24 -8.02 -17.68
CA PHE A 391 0.51 -7.76 -19.09
C PHE A 391 0.34 -9.03 -19.94
N ALA A 392 -0.18 -8.89 -21.15
CA ALA A 392 -0.21 -10.00 -22.11
C ALA A 392 1.23 -10.40 -22.53
N ALA A 393 2.10 -9.42 -22.72
CA ALA A 393 3.53 -9.58 -22.95
C ALA A 393 4.29 -8.41 -22.30
N ILE A 394 4.83 -8.61 -21.10
CA ILE A 394 5.45 -7.54 -20.30
C ILE A 394 6.62 -6.81 -20.99
N THR A 395 7.39 -7.50 -21.84
CA THR A 395 8.48 -6.91 -22.62
C THR A 395 7.99 -6.09 -23.82
N GLN A 396 6.68 -6.08 -24.06
CA GLN A 396 5.97 -5.34 -25.11
C GLN A 396 4.75 -4.60 -24.53
N ALA A 397 4.87 -4.13 -23.29
CA ALA A 397 3.74 -3.54 -22.56
C ALA A 397 3.19 -2.30 -23.27
N THR A 398 1.87 -2.24 -23.42
CA THR A 398 1.18 -1.10 -24.02
C THR A 398 0.95 0.01 -22.99
N ALA A 399 0.75 1.24 -23.46
CA ALA A 399 0.44 2.36 -22.59
C ALA A 399 -0.89 2.18 -21.85
N ALA A 400 -1.87 1.53 -22.49
CA ALA A 400 -3.15 1.23 -21.88
C ALA A 400 -3.02 0.22 -20.73
N GLU A 401 -2.22 -0.84 -20.90
CA GLU A 401 -1.96 -1.82 -19.83
C GLU A 401 -1.27 -1.14 -18.63
N VAL A 402 -0.23 -0.34 -18.88
CA VAL A 402 0.48 0.37 -17.80
C VAL A 402 -0.43 1.37 -17.07
N ALA A 403 -1.24 2.15 -17.79
CA ALA A 403 -2.19 3.08 -17.18
C ALA A 403 -3.25 2.36 -16.32
N ALA A 404 -3.74 1.19 -16.77
CA ALA A 404 -4.67 0.38 -16.00
C ALA A 404 -4.05 -0.15 -14.69
N VAL A 405 -2.79 -0.56 -14.72
CA VAL A 405 -2.04 -0.98 -13.53
C VAL A 405 -1.87 0.17 -12.53
N ILE A 406 -1.49 1.36 -13.02
CA ILE A 406 -1.36 2.55 -12.17
C ILE A 406 -2.70 2.90 -11.49
N ASN A 407 -3.79 2.98 -12.25
CA ASN A 407 -5.12 3.33 -11.72
C ASN A 407 -5.70 2.28 -10.77
N ARG A 408 -5.22 1.04 -10.82
CA ARG A 408 -5.62 -0.03 -9.92
C ARG A 408 -4.94 0.08 -8.56
N ASP A 409 -3.65 0.41 -8.57
CA ASP A 409 -2.78 0.24 -7.41
C ASP A 409 -2.45 1.56 -6.68
N LEU A 410 -2.56 2.71 -7.35
CA LEU A 410 -2.34 4.04 -6.76
C LEU A 410 -3.66 4.75 -6.49
N ALA A 411 -3.73 5.49 -5.37
CA ALA A 411 -4.99 6.10 -4.90
C ALA A 411 -5.13 7.59 -5.22
N ASN A 412 -4.01 8.31 -5.35
CA ASN A 412 -3.98 9.78 -5.47
C ASN A 412 -3.56 10.27 -6.88
N VAL A 413 -3.46 9.34 -7.84
CA VAL A 413 -2.97 9.62 -9.19
C VAL A 413 -3.84 8.89 -10.20
N THR A 414 -4.33 9.64 -11.19
CA THR A 414 -4.97 9.09 -12.37
C THR A 414 -3.97 9.01 -13.53
N ALA A 415 -3.87 7.86 -14.19
CA ALA A 415 -3.08 7.61 -15.39
C ALA A 415 -3.95 7.42 -16.65
N GLU A 416 -3.49 7.98 -17.77
CA GLU A 416 -4.13 7.86 -19.08
C GLU A 416 -3.09 7.47 -20.15
N ALA A 417 -3.52 6.73 -21.17
CA ALA A 417 -2.72 6.44 -22.36
C ALA A 417 -3.08 7.44 -23.48
N THR A 418 -2.16 8.31 -23.86
CA THR A 418 -2.36 9.30 -24.93
C THR A 418 -1.25 9.17 -25.97
N ALA A 419 -1.59 8.96 -27.25
CA ALA A 419 -0.62 8.80 -28.34
C ALA A 419 0.48 7.74 -28.06
N GLY A 420 0.13 6.68 -27.32
CA GLY A 420 1.08 5.63 -26.90
C GLY A 420 2.02 6.02 -25.75
N GLN A 421 1.85 7.20 -25.14
CA GLN A 421 2.58 7.66 -23.95
C GLN A 421 1.72 7.55 -22.68
N ILE A 422 2.37 7.49 -21.53
CA ILE A 422 1.70 7.55 -20.21
C ILE A 422 1.57 9.00 -19.76
N VAL A 423 0.36 9.40 -19.38
CA VAL A 423 0.06 10.71 -18.80
C VAL A 423 -0.39 10.48 -17.37
N LEU A 424 0.27 11.10 -16.39
CA LEU A 424 -0.15 11.09 -14.98
C LEU A 424 -0.81 12.43 -14.63
N ARG A 425 -1.87 12.38 -13.82
CA ARG A 425 -2.61 13.53 -13.30
C ARG A 425 -2.86 13.36 -11.80
N SER A 426 -2.71 14.44 -11.04
CA SER A 426 -3.19 14.49 -9.66
C SER A 426 -4.72 14.51 -9.64
N ASP A 427 -5.33 13.94 -8.61
CA ASP A 427 -6.79 13.88 -8.47
C ASP A 427 -7.40 15.20 -7.98
N ILE A 428 -6.59 16.06 -7.34
CA ILE A 428 -7.00 17.40 -6.90
C ILE A 428 -6.58 18.48 -7.91
N SER A 429 -7.28 19.61 -7.90
CA SER A 429 -6.98 20.78 -8.73
C SER A 429 -6.55 21.97 -7.89
N GLY A 430 -5.74 22.86 -8.47
CA GLY A 430 -5.37 24.13 -7.86
C GLY A 430 -3.90 24.21 -7.47
N PRO A 431 -3.48 25.27 -6.76
CA PRO A 431 -2.07 25.52 -6.43
C PRO A 431 -1.42 24.46 -5.53
N ALA A 432 -2.22 23.70 -4.79
CA ALA A 432 -1.75 22.58 -3.97
C ALA A 432 -1.53 21.30 -4.78
N SER A 433 -2.03 21.25 -6.02
CA SER A 433 -1.87 20.08 -6.88
C SER A 433 -0.41 19.96 -7.35
N ALA A 434 0.22 18.83 -7.08
CA ALA A 434 1.60 18.55 -7.45
C ALA A 434 1.78 17.06 -7.78
N LEU A 435 2.68 16.77 -8.71
CA LEU A 435 3.13 15.41 -8.99
C LEU A 435 4.64 15.40 -9.01
N GLN A 436 5.23 14.38 -8.40
CA GLN A 436 6.65 14.13 -8.46
C GLN A 436 6.91 12.63 -8.66
N VAL A 437 7.57 12.29 -9.76
CA VAL A 437 8.13 10.96 -9.98
C VAL A 437 9.54 10.95 -9.39
N LEU A 438 9.74 10.14 -8.36
CA LEU A 438 11.01 10.09 -7.65
C LEU A 438 11.92 9.04 -8.27
N PRO A 439 13.24 9.29 -8.35
CA PRO A 439 14.19 8.25 -8.73
C PRO A 439 14.11 7.09 -7.74
N ALA A 440 14.11 5.86 -8.25
CA ALA A 440 14.12 4.71 -7.34
C ALA A 440 15.45 4.70 -6.55
N SER A 441 15.34 4.51 -5.23
CA SER A 441 16.47 4.19 -4.36
C SER A 441 17.17 2.92 -4.86
N PRO A 442 18.41 2.61 -4.41
CA PRO A 442 19.01 1.30 -4.69
C PRO A 442 18.04 0.15 -4.47
N SER A 443 17.96 -0.74 -5.45
CA SER A 443 17.08 -1.90 -5.36
C SER A 443 17.58 -2.84 -4.31
N LEU A 444 16.67 -3.32 -3.47
CA LEU A 444 16.96 -4.34 -2.47
C LEU A 444 17.13 -5.71 -3.14
N ILE A 445 18.29 -6.32 -2.97
CA ILE A 445 18.58 -7.66 -3.51
C ILE A 445 18.37 -8.75 -2.47
N SER A 446 18.81 -8.50 -1.23
CA SER A 446 18.65 -9.46 -0.14
C SER A 446 18.52 -8.77 1.21
N LEU A 447 17.57 -9.28 2.01
CA LEU A 447 17.32 -8.90 3.41
C LEU A 447 17.94 -9.87 4.41
N GLU A 448 18.63 -10.90 3.93
CA GLU A 448 19.24 -11.90 4.77
C GLU A 448 20.34 -11.25 5.59
N ASP A 449 20.16 -11.29 6.91
CA ASP A 449 21.07 -10.72 7.90
C ASP A 449 22.52 -11.02 7.53
N ALA A 450 23.33 -9.96 7.47
CA ALA A 450 24.69 -10.06 6.96
C ALA A 450 25.73 -9.80 8.06
N PRO A 451 26.68 -10.73 8.24
CA PRO A 451 28.01 -10.38 8.72
C PRO A 451 28.71 -9.53 7.64
N ARG A 452 29.65 -8.69 8.06
CA ARG A 452 30.55 -7.95 7.15
C ARG A 452 31.20 -8.92 6.15
N GLY A 453 31.49 -8.49 4.92
CA GLY A 453 32.28 -9.28 3.98
C GLY A 453 31.97 -9.03 2.50
N ARG A 454 32.95 -9.37 1.65
CA ARG A 454 32.92 -9.17 0.20
C ARG A 454 31.73 -9.89 -0.47
N LEU A 455 31.18 -9.23 -1.49
CA LEU A 455 30.25 -9.84 -2.44
C LEU A 455 31.07 -10.42 -3.60
N SER A 456 30.83 -11.69 -3.95
CA SER A 456 31.43 -12.29 -5.14
C SER A 456 30.36 -12.45 -6.20
N ALA A 457 30.45 -11.64 -7.24
CA ALA A 457 29.51 -11.66 -8.34
C ALA A 457 30.20 -11.68 -9.69
N PHE A 458 29.60 -12.39 -10.65
CA PHE A 458 30.04 -12.42 -12.04
C PHE A 458 28.86 -12.69 -12.96
N VAL A 459 29.01 -12.35 -14.24
CA VAL A 459 28.06 -12.72 -15.30
C VAL A 459 28.57 -14.01 -15.95
N ASP A 460 27.76 -15.05 -15.94
CA ASP A 460 28.11 -16.35 -16.55
C ASP A 460 27.83 -16.37 -18.07
N THR A 461 28.31 -17.42 -18.75
CA THR A 461 28.11 -17.63 -20.20
C THR A 461 26.65 -17.64 -20.63
N GLY A 462 25.72 -17.96 -19.72
CA GLY A 462 24.28 -17.88 -19.92
C GLY A 462 23.69 -16.48 -19.76
N GLN A 463 24.51 -15.42 -19.64
CA GLN A 463 24.10 -14.03 -19.37
C GLN A 463 23.35 -13.87 -18.04
N ARG A 464 23.60 -14.75 -17.06
CA ARG A 464 23.02 -14.66 -15.72
C ARG A 464 24.00 -14.00 -14.78
N ILE A 465 23.50 -13.18 -13.85
CA ILE A 465 24.34 -12.78 -12.70
C ILE A 465 24.35 -13.94 -11.71
N ARG A 466 25.53 -14.32 -11.25
CA ARG A 466 25.72 -15.15 -10.06
C ARG A 466 26.20 -14.28 -8.93
N LEU A 467 25.55 -14.36 -7.78
CA LEU A 467 25.92 -13.63 -6.59
C LEU A 467 26.12 -14.62 -5.44
N PHE A 468 27.34 -14.71 -4.92
CA PHE A 468 27.70 -15.47 -3.72
C PHE A 468 28.03 -14.49 -2.60
N TYR A 469 27.49 -14.74 -1.41
CA TYR A 469 27.66 -13.86 -0.26
C TYR A 469 27.51 -14.62 1.05
N ALA A 470 28.12 -14.07 2.10
CA ALA A 470 27.96 -14.58 3.46
C ALA A 470 26.71 -14.02 4.16
N THR A 471 26.03 -14.85 4.93
CA THR A 471 24.86 -14.58 5.79
C THR A 471 25.12 -15.10 7.21
N LEU A 472 24.35 -14.64 8.19
CA LEU A 472 24.39 -15.10 9.58
C LEU A 472 23.12 -15.90 9.88
N GLU A 473 23.18 -17.23 9.99
CA GLU A 473 21.99 -18.10 10.18
C GLU A 473 21.68 -18.41 11.66
N ALA A 474 22.70 -18.52 12.50
CA ALA A 474 22.61 -18.73 13.94
C ALA A 474 23.47 -17.68 14.66
N PRO A 475 23.24 -17.37 15.95
CA PRO A 475 24.12 -16.45 16.67
C PRO A 475 25.57 -16.91 16.51
N TYR A 476 26.35 -16.10 15.78
CA TYR A 476 27.78 -16.28 15.48
C TYR A 476 28.18 -17.31 14.41
N GLU A 477 27.25 -17.94 13.67
CA GLU A 477 27.60 -18.85 12.56
C GLU A 477 27.36 -18.20 11.20
N THR A 478 28.44 -18.01 10.43
CA THR A 478 28.39 -17.47 9.07
C THR A 478 28.28 -18.60 8.06
N ARG A 479 27.42 -18.43 7.05
CA ARG A 479 27.24 -19.39 5.95
C ARG A 479 27.22 -18.69 4.61
N ILE A 480 27.61 -19.41 3.57
CA ILE A 480 27.57 -18.87 2.19
C ILE A 480 26.22 -19.19 1.56
N HIS A 481 25.60 -18.16 1.02
CA HIS A 481 24.42 -18.23 0.19
C HIS A 481 24.74 -17.79 -1.23
N TYR A 482 23.89 -18.18 -2.16
CA TYR A 482 23.93 -17.67 -3.51
C TYR A 482 22.54 -17.38 -4.06
N LYS A 483 22.51 -16.41 -4.97
CA LYS A 483 21.35 -15.97 -5.75
C LYS A 483 21.77 -15.79 -7.19
N SER A 484 20.80 -15.86 -8.08
CA SER A 484 21.02 -15.58 -9.50
C SER A 484 20.01 -14.59 -10.03
N PHE A 485 20.45 -13.71 -10.91
CA PHE A 485 19.57 -12.83 -11.67
C PHE A 485 19.38 -13.41 -13.07
N ILE A 486 18.14 -13.72 -13.42
CA ILE A 486 17.75 -14.27 -14.71
C ILE A 486 16.37 -13.76 -15.12
N ALA A 487 16.17 -13.52 -16.42
CA ALA A 487 14.88 -13.10 -16.97
C ALA A 487 14.26 -11.88 -16.27
N GLY A 488 15.10 -10.97 -15.76
CA GLY A 488 14.67 -9.76 -15.08
C GLY A 488 14.35 -9.88 -13.60
N GLN A 489 14.56 -11.05 -12.97
CA GLN A 489 14.28 -11.28 -11.56
C GLN A 489 15.44 -11.96 -10.83
N TRP A 490 15.55 -11.67 -9.54
CA TRP A 490 16.40 -12.43 -8.62
C TRP A 490 15.67 -13.70 -8.18
N THR A 491 16.39 -14.82 -8.17
CA THR A 491 15.93 -16.06 -7.54
C THR A 491 15.86 -15.93 -6.03
N ASP A 492 15.18 -16.87 -5.36
CA ASP A 492 15.29 -17.01 -3.91
C ASP A 492 16.73 -17.36 -3.52
N SER A 493 17.13 -16.90 -2.33
CA SER A 493 18.42 -17.26 -1.76
C SER A 493 18.52 -18.74 -1.46
N ARG A 494 19.69 -19.30 -1.72
CA ARG A 494 20.01 -20.70 -1.47
C ARG A 494 21.29 -20.82 -0.66
N ALA A 495 21.21 -21.52 0.46
CA ALA A 495 22.40 -21.91 1.21
C ALA A 495 23.28 -22.85 0.38
N LEU A 496 24.58 -22.77 0.57
CA LEU A 496 25.56 -23.68 -0.02
C LEU A 496 25.31 -25.11 0.50
N THR A 497 25.06 -26.06 -0.41
CA THR A 497 24.67 -27.44 -0.07
C THR A 497 25.85 -28.39 0.17
N LEU A 498 27.06 -27.86 0.30
CA LEU A 498 28.25 -28.66 0.61
C LEU A 498 28.24 -29.08 2.08
N PRO A 499 28.68 -30.31 2.42
CA PRO A 499 28.88 -30.72 3.80
C PRO A 499 30.12 -29.99 4.36
N ILE A 500 29.90 -28.79 4.90
CA ILE A 500 30.92 -27.95 5.54
C ILE A 500 30.56 -27.85 7.01
N ASP A 501 31.48 -28.27 7.88
CA ASP A 501 31.28 -28.17 9.32
C ASP A 501 31.63 -26.75 9.81
N GLY A 502 30.65 -26.08 10.41
CA GLY A 502 30.80 -24.79 11.08
C GLY A 502 30.84 -23.57 10.16
N SER A 503 31.30 -22.45 10.73
CA SER A 503 31.26 -21.12 10.11
C SER A 503 32.17 -21.05 8.87
N HIS A 504 31.64 -20.56 7.77
CA HIS A 504 32.37 -20.36 6.51
C HIS A 504 31.89 -19.09 5.81
N GLY A 505 32.82 -18.34 5.22
CA GLY A 505 32.52 -17.04 4.63
C GLY A 505 33.55 -16.58 3.61
N GLU A 506 33.45 -15.31 3.24
CA GLU A 506 34.29 -14.67 2.23
C GLU A 506 34.37 -15.46 0.90
N PRO A 507 33.23 -15.64 0.22
CA PRO A 507 33.20 -16.38 -1.03
C PRO A 507 34.00 -15.66 -2.12
N ALA A 508 34.70 -16.44 -2.93
CA ALA A 508 35.34 -16.01 -4.17
C ALA A 508 35.00 -17.00 -5.28
N ALA A 509 34.07 -16.62 -6.14
CA ALA A 509 33.55 -17.46 -7.21
C ALA A 509 33.96 -16.94 -8.59
N VAL A 510 34.19 -17.86 -9.52
CA VAL A 510 34.47 -17.56 -10.92
C VAL A 510 33.94 -18.67 -11.83
N GLU A 511 33.51 -18.30 -13.03
CA GLU A 511 33.17 -19.27 -14.08
C GLU A 511 34.44 -19.86 -14.71
N LEU A 512 34.47 -21.17 -14.87
CA LEU A 512 35.52 -21.92 -15.57
C LEU A 512 35.25 -21.92 -17.09
N ALA A 513 36.25 -22.30 -17.89
CA ALA A 513 36.15 -22.28 -19.35
C ALA A 513 35.06 -23.22 -19.91
N ASN A 514 34.66 -24.23 -19.15
CA ASN A 514 33.61 -25.19 -19.51
C ASN A 514 32.20 -24.79 -19.02
N GLY A 515 32.04 -23.61 -18.39
CA GLY A 515 30.78 -23.13 -17.83
C GLY A 515 30.47 -23.62 -16.41
N ASP A 516 31.32 -24.47 -15.82
CA ASP A 516 31.24 -24.80 -14.39
C ASP A 516 31.65 -23.59 -13.54
N VAL A 517 31.33 -23.61 -12.25
CA VAL A 517 31.73 -22.58 -11.28
C VAL A 517 32.80 -23.15 -10.36
N LEU A 518 33.89 -22.43 -10.15
CA LEU A 518 34.78 -22.65 -9.03
C LEU A 518 34.42 -21.66 -7.93
N LEU A 519 34.13 -22.18 -6.73
CA LEU A 519 33.89 -21.39 -5.53
C LEU A 519 35.01 -21.70 -4.53
N ALA A 520 35.71 -20.66 -4.06
CA ALA A 520 36.61 -20.73 -2.92
C ALA A 520 36.01 -19.96 -1.73
N TRP A 521 36.35 -20.36 -0.52
CA TRP A 521 35.90 -19.72 0.72
C TRP A 521 36.90 -19.91 1.85
N ILE A 522 36.68 -19.20 2.95
CA ILE A 522 37.42 -19.36 4.19
C ILE A 522 36.54 -20.09 5.21
N GLU A 523 36.97 -21.27 5.66
CA GLU A 523 36.42 -21.94 6.84
C GLU A 523 36.97 -21.26 8.10
N GLN A 524 36.11 -21.10 9.11
CA GLN A 524 36.40 -20.44 10.38
C GLN A 524 37.06 -19.06 10.19
N PRO A 525 36.42 -18.15 9.43
CA PRO A 525 37.03 -16.88 9.05
C PRO A 525 37.48 -16.07 10.27
N HIS A 526 38.60 -15.35 10.10
CA HIS A 526 39.22 -14.47 11.10
C HIS A 526 39.81 -15.13 12.35
N THR A 527 39.83 -16.46 12.43
CA THR A 527 40.53 -17.20 13.50
C THR A 527 41.94 -17.61 13.06
N SER A 528 42.78 -18.08 13.99
CA SER A 528 44.08 -18.68 13.66
C SER A 528 43.99 -20.07 13.05
N THR A 529 42.79 -20.67 13.05
CA THR A 529 42.50 -22.01 12.51
C THR A 529 41.83 -21.92 11.14
N SER A 530 41.84 -20.74 10.50
CA SER A 530 41.20 -20.55 9.20
C SER A 530 41.85 -21.45 8.15
N ARG A 531 41.03 -21.96 7.23
CA ARG A 531 41.48 -22.73 6.06
C ARG A 531 40.85 -22.17 4.79
N ILE A 532 41.63 -22.09 3.71
CA ILE A 532 41.11 -21.72 2.40
C ILE A 532 40.73 -22.99 1.65
N ARG A 533 39.45 -23.10 1.32
CA ARG A 533 38.83 -24.27 0.72
C ARG A 533 38.24 -23.90 -0.63
N PHE A 534 38.05 -24.89 -1.49
CA PHE A 534 37.40 -24.69 -2.78
C PHE A 534 36.58 -25.90 -3.21
N ALA A 535 35.60 -25.68 -4.09
CA ALA A 535 34.83 -26.72 -4.75
C ALA A 535 34.51 -26.29 -6.18
N ARG A 536 34.31 -27.29 -7.05
CA ARG A 536 33.78 -27.10 -8.40
C ARG A 536 32.31 -27.47 -8.43
N GLY A 537 31.50 -26.67 -9.09
CA GLY A 537 30.06 -26.84 -9.18
C GLY A 537 29.59 -26.82 -10.62
N THR A 538 28.81 -27.83 -11.01
CA THR A 538 28.18 -27.88 -12.33
C THR A 538 26.85 -27.17 -12.29
N VAL A 539 26.69 -26.22 -13.20
CA VAL A 539 25.51 -25.38 -13.31
C VAL A 539 24.45 -26.08 -14.15
N GLN A 540 23.19 -26.00 -13.73
CA GLN A 540 22.08 -26.57 -14.48
C GLN A 540 21.78 -25.76 -15.75
N PRO A 541 21.57 -26.44 -16.90
CA PRO A 541 21.31 -25.78 -18.17
C PRO A 541 19.94 -25.10 -18.18
N LEU A 542 19.80 -24.08 -19.01
CA LEU A 542 18.51 -23.46 -19.30
C LEU A 542 17.69 -24.42 -20.18
N LEU A 543 16.46 -24.73 -19.77
CA LEU A 543 15.58 -25.61 -20.55
C LEU A 543 14.68 -24.78 -21.47
N PRO A 544 14.46 -25.22 -22.73
CA PRO A 544 13.53 -24.57 -23.65
C PRO A 544 12.07 -24.76 -23.21
N ALA A 545 11.17 -23.94 -23.74
CA ALA A 545 9.74 -24.20 -23.63
C ALA A 545 9.38 -25.41 -24.50
N GLN A 546 8.83 -26.45 -23.89
CA GLN A 546 8.56 -27.72 -24.56
C GLN A 546 7.06 -28.02 -24.61
N VAL A 547 6.53 -28.25 -25.81
CA VAL A 547 5.17 -28.77 -26.03
C VAL A 547 5.25 -30.17 -26.64
N VAL A 548 4.49 -31.12 -26.08
CA VAL A 548 4.48 -32.51 -26.53
C VAL A 548 3.10 -32.89 -27.05
N GLY A 549 3.04 -33.38 -28.28
CA GLY A 549 1.83 -33.90 -28.89
C GLY A 549 1.40 -35.22 -28.25
N GLN A 550 0.09 -35.42 -28.13
CA GLN A 550 -0.48 -36.61 -27.47
C GLN A 550 -0.72 -37.78 -28.43
N ARG A 551 -0.50 -37.60 -29.74
CA ARG A 551 -0.68 -38.66 -30.75
C ARG A 551 0.66 -39.27 -31.15
N ARG A 552 0.69 -40.59 -31.24
CA ARG A 552 1.83 -41.38 -31.70
C ARG A 552 1.73 -41.60 -33.20
N GLY A 553 2.85 -41.48 -33.91
CA GLY A 553 2.93 -41.79 -35.33
C GLY A 553 2.69 -43.27 -35.62
N PRO A 554 2.47 -43.64 -36.90
CA PRO A 554 2.58 -42.77 -38.08
C PRO A 554 1.39 -41.79 -38.24
N PHE A 555 1.66 -40.64 -38.85
CA PHE A 555 0.71 -39.55 -39.05
C PHE A 555 0.22 -39.52 -40.50
N ALA A 556 -1.09 -39.39 -40.70
CA ALA A 556 -1.70 -39.37 -42.03
C ALA A 556 -2.30 -38.00 -42.37
N GLY A 557 -2.27 -37.63 -43.65
CA GLY A 557 -2.97 -36.46 -44.18
C GLY A 557 -2.42 -35.13 -43.66
N LEU A 558 -1.09 -35.01 -43.55
CA LEU A 558 -0.41 -33.78 -43.15
C LEU A 558 -0.10 -32.85 -44.33
N VAL A 559 0.06 -33.37 -45.54
CA VAL A 559 0.40 -32.57 -46.74
C VAL A 559 -0.63 -31.46 -46.97
N GLY A 560 -0.16 -30.22 -47.15
CA GLY A 560 -0.97 -29.02 -47.31
C GLY A 560 -1.51 -28.43 -46.00
N LYS A 561 -1.33 -29.10 -44.85
CA LYS A 561 -1.71 -28.55 -43.54
C LYS A 561 -0.66 -27.63 -42.98
N GLN A 562 -1.10 -26.75 -42.09
CA GLN A 562 -0.27 -25.73 -41.44
C GLN A 562 -0.22 -25.94 -39.93
N LEU A 563 0.95 -25.71 -39.37
CA LEU A 563 1.20 -25.61 -37.94
C LEU A 563 1.70 -24.20 -37.64
N VAL A 564 0.98 -23.48 -36.78
CA VAL A 564 1.28 -22.11 -36.37
C VAL A 564 1.84 -22.12 -34.95
N LEU A 565 3.07 -21.65 -34.81
CA LEU A 565 3.77 -21.53 -33.55
C LEU A 565 3.94 -20.05 -33.19
N ARG A 566 3.77 -19.75 -31.90
CA ARG A 566 3.94 -18.42 -31.32
C ARG A 566 4.79 -18.51 -30.06
N GLY A 567 5.45 -17.43 -29.68
CA GLY A 567 6.20 -17.37 -28.42
C GLY A 567 6.59 -15.94 -28.07
N ASN A 568 7.76 -15.79 -27.45
CA ASN A 568 8.29 -14.50 -27.01
C ASN A 568 9.06 -13.75 -28.12
N TRP A 569 8.80 -14.10 -29.39
CA TRP A 569 9.33 -13.46 -30.59
C TRP A 569 8.19 -12.73 -31.35
N SER A 570 8.57 -11.88 -32.30
CA SER A 570 7.60 -11.15 -33.12
C SER A 570 7.00 -12.03 -34.22
N GLY A 571 5.69 -11.92 -34.43
CA GLY A 571 4.99 -12.67 -35.48
C GLY A 571 4.63 -14.12 -35.08
N SER A 572 4.58 -15.00 -36.07
CA SER A 572 4.26 -16.42 -35.89
C SER A 572 5.03 -17.26 -36.92
N ASP A 573 5.53 -18.41 -36.49
CA ASP A 573 6.14 -19.37 -37.41
C ASP A 573 5.03 -20.23 -38.00
N VAL A 574 4.92 -20.25 -39.33
CA VAL A 574 3.91 -21.03 -40.04
C VAL A 574 4.60 -22.14 -40.83
N VAL A 575 4.54 -23.36 -40.30
CA VAL A 575 5.09 -24.55 -40.95
C VAL A 575 4.01 -25.16 -41.85
N THR A 576 4.24 -25.16 -43.17
CA THR A 576 3.37 -25.85 -44.14
C THR A 576 4.04 -27.16 -44.57
N PHE A 577 3.37 -28.28 -44.36
CA PHE A 577 3.89 -29.60 -44.72
C PHE A 577 3.71 -29.88 -46.22
N ALA A 578 4.78 -30.24 -46.90
CA ALA A 578 4.81 -30.56 -48.33
C ALA A 578 4.90 -32.07 -48.57
N ASN A 579 4.52 -32.51 -49.77
CA ASN A 579 4.59 -33.93 -50.14
C ASN A 579 6.03 -34.49 -50.06
N GLY A 580 7.03 -33.67 -50.40
CA GLY A 580 8.44 -34.03 -50.35
C GLY A 580 9.04 -34.16 -48.94
N ASP A 581 8.28 -33.84 -47.89
CA ASP A 581 8.73 -34.01 -46.50
C ASP A 581 8.64 -35.47 -46.02
N PHE A 582 7.92 -36.34 -46.74
CA PHE A 582 7.57 -37.69 -46.30
C PHE A 582 7.86 -38.73 -47.38
N ALA A 583 8.48 -39.86 -47.00
CA ALA A 583 8.63 -41.01 -47.89
C ALA A 583 7.27 -41.65 -48.21
N ASN A 584 6.35 -41.67 -47.25
CA ASN A 584 4.94 -42.05 -47.45
C ASN A 584 4.00 -41.06 -46.74
N PRO A 585 3.37 -40.10 -47.47
CA PRO A 585 2.44 -39.11 -46.91
C PRO A 585 1.21 -39.69 -46.18
N ALA A 586 0.83 -40.94 -46.47
CA ALA A 586 -0.26 -41.62 -45.77
C ALA A 586 0.19 -42.22 -44.42
N SER A 587 1.49 -42.30 -44.17
CA SER A 587 2.11 -42.92 -43.00
C SER A 587 3.41 -42.21 -42.61
N ALA A 588 3.37 -40.89 -42.46
CA ALA A 588 4.53 -40.08 -42.09
C ALA A 588 5.05 -40.45 -40.70
N THR A 589 6.34 -40.74 -40.60
CA THR A 589 6.98 -41.07 -39.32
C THR A 589 7.14 -39.82 -38.45
N ALA A 590 7.27 -40.01 -37.14
CA ALA A 590 7.51 -38.91 -36.22
C ALA A 590 8.82 -38.16 -36.53
N ALA A 591 9.85 -38.87 -37.02
CA ALA A 591 11.12 -38.28 -37.40
C ALA A 591 10.98 -37.38 -38.63
N GLU A 592 10.27 -37.82 -39.68
CA GLU A 592 10.04 -37.00 -40.88
C GLU A 592 9.25 -35.73 -40.55
N VAL A 593 8.21 -35.84 -39.71
CA VAL A 593 7.42 -34.70 -39.25
C VAL A 593 8.29 -33.73 -38.44
N ALA A 594 9.13 -34.24 -37.53
CA ALA A 594 10.03 -33.41 -36.74
C ALA A 594 11.03 -32.65 -37.64
N THR A 595 11.67 -33.35 -38.59
CA THR A 595 12.57 -32.73 -39.57
C THR A 595 11.86 -31.66 -40.40
N ALA A 596 10.63 -31.91 -40.84
CA ALA A 596 9.86 -30.93 -41.61
C ALA A 596 9.54 -29.65 -40.82
N ILE A 597 9.30 -29.77 -39.50
CA ILE A 597 9.10 -28.64 -38.59
C ILE A 597 10.41 -27.89 -38.39
N THR A 598 11.49 -28.57 -37.99
CA THR A 598 12.81 -27.94 -37.75
C THR A 598 13.34 -27.20 -38.98
N ASN A 599 13.12 -27.74 -40.19
CA ASN A 599 13.60 -27.08 -41.41
C ASN A 599 12.85 -25.79 -41.76
N ARG A 600 11.67 -25.53 -41.16
CA ARG A 600 10.78 -24.43 -41.56
C ARG A 600 10.41 -23.48 -40.41
N ALA A 601 10.46 -23.94 -39.18
CA ALA A 601 10.31 -23.08 -38.01
C ALA A 601 11.63 -22.34 -37.76
N ALA A 602 11.55 -21.02 -37.61
CA ALA A 602 12.71 -20.17 -37.39
C ALA A 602 13.09 -20.09 -35.90
N HIS A 603 12.11 -20.32 -35.01
CA HIS A 603 12.24 -20.12 -33.57
C HIS A 603 11.91 -21.38 -32.75
N ALA A 604 11.75 -22.53 -33.41
CA ALA A 604 11.44 -23.79 -32.75
C ALA A 604 12.07 -24.99 -33.47
N ASP A 605 12.53 -25.95 -32.67
CA ASP A 605 13.06 -27.21 -33.13
C ASP A 605 12.14 -28.34 -32.71
N ALA A 606 11.88 -29.29 -33.60
CA ALA A 606 11.10 -30.48 -33.29
C ALA A 606 11.97 -31.73 -33.19
N SER A 607 11.54 -32.67 -32.37
CA SER A 607 12.16 -33.98 -32.22
C SER A 607 11.10 -35.07 -32.05
N ALA A 608 11.42 -36.27 -32.55
CA ALA A 608 10.61 -37.46 -32.31
C ALA A 608 10.99 -38.08 -30.97
N LEU A 609 10.03 -38.25 -30.07
CA LEU A 609 10.25 -38.95 -28.80
C LEU A 609 10.24 -40.46 -29.01
N ALA A 610 10.88 -41.20 -28.09
CA ALA A 610 10.96 -42.68 -28.16
C ALA A 610 9.60 -43.39 -28.18
N ASN A 611 8.54 -42.73 -27.68
CA ASN A 611 7.17 -43.23 -27.70
C ASN A 611 6.43 -42.96 -29.03
N GLY A 612 7.09 -42.35 -30.03
CA GLY A 612 6.54 -42.02 -31.33
C GLY A 612 5.74 -40.72 -31.40
N THR A 613 5.76 -39.87 -30.36
CA THR A 613 5.12 -38.55 -30.39
C THR A 613 6.09 -37.45 -30.85
N ILE A 614 5.56 -36.28 -31.19
CA ILE A 614 6.34 -35.08 -31.54
C ILE A 614 6.51 -34.21 -30.31
N SER A 615 7.75 -33.83 -30.03
CA SER A 615 8.09 -32.74 -29.10
C SER A 615 8.57 -31.53 -29.91
N ILE A 616 8.07 -30.35 -29.59
CA ILE A 616 8.54 -29.08 -30.16
C ILE A 616 9.11 -28.26 -29.01
N ASN A 617 10.35 -27.81 -29.18
CA ASN A 617 11.07 -26.98 -28.23
C ASN A 617 11.26 -25.59 -28.85
N SER A 618 11.13 -24.53 -28.05
CA SER A 618 11.58 -23.20 -28.48
C SER A 618 13.10 -23.20 -28.66
N SER A 619 13.61 -22.40 -29.60
CA SER A 619 15.05 -22.14 -29.72
C SER A 619 15.57 -21.28 -28.55
N ASP A 620 14.69 -20.43 -28.00
CA ASP A 620 14.95 -19.73 -26.75
C ASP A 620 14.91 -20.68 -25.54
N THR A 621 15.73 -20.41 -24.52
CA THR A 621 15.79 -21.21 -23.30
C THR A 621 15.59 -20.37 -22.04
N GLY A 622 15.24 -21.03 -20.93
CA GLY A 622 15.09 -20.40 -19.62
C GLY A 622 13.67 -19.87 -19.33
N PRO A 623 13.47 -19.19 -18.17
CA PRO A 623 12.14 -18.82 -17.69
C PRO A 623 11.35 -17.87 -18.60
N SER A 624 12.05 -17.08 -19.42
CA SER A 624 11.44 -16.17 -20.39
C SER A 624 10.97 -16.88 -21.66
N ALA A 625 11.54 -18.04 -21.99
CA ALA A 625 11.18 -18.79 -23.19
C ALA A 625 9.71 -19.21 -23.11
N SER A 626 8.98 -19.00 -24.20
CA SER A 626 7.59 -19.43 -24.31
C SER A 626 7.33 -20.02 -25.67
N LEU A 627 6.52 -21.07 -25.69
CA LEU A 627 6.10 -21.71 -26.92
C LEU A 627 4.60 -21.99 -26.82
N THR A 628 3.88 -21.57 -27.85
CA THR A 628 2.44 -21.78 -28.00
C THR A 628 2.16 -22.37 -29.35
N VAL A 629 1.48 -23.51 -29.37
CA VAL A 629 0.82 -24.02 -30.58
C VAL A 629 -0.56 -23.39 -30.63
N ASP A 630 -0.83 -22.60 -31.68
CA ASP A 630 -2.16 -22.04 -31.92
C ASP A 630 -3.02 -23.08 -32.65
N GLY A 631 -3.71 -23.93 -31.89
CA GLY A 631 -4.58 -24.98 -32.45
C GLY A 631 -5.79 -24.45 -33.22
N ARG A 632 -6.12 -23.15 -33.12
CA ARG A 632 -7.22 -22.54 -33.89
C ARG A 632 -6.78 -22.15 -35.29
N GLN A 633 -5.52 -21.77 -35.45
CA GLN A 633 -4.92 -21.42 -36.75
C GLN A 633 -4.13 -22.59 -37.37
N SER A 634 -3.90 -23.66 -36.62
CA SER A 634 -3.13 -24.83 -37.06
C SER A 634 -4.03 -25.98 -37.52
N SER A 635 -4.17 -26.19 -38.84
CA SER A 635 -4.88 -27.37 -39.38
C SER A 635 -4.15 -28.69 -39.09
N ALA A 636 -2.84 -28.65 -38.82
CA ALA A 636 -2.03 -29.81 -38.42
C ALA A 636 -2.04 -30.12 -36.91
N ALA A 637 -2.55 -29.23 -36.05
CA ALA A 637 -2.46 -29.42 -34.59
C ALA A 637 -3.23 -30.65 -34.08
N ILE A 638 -4.43 -30.93 -34.59
CA ILE A 638 -5.22 -32.12 -34.21
C ILE A 638 -4.54 -33.43 -34.67
N PRO A 639 -4.11 -33.58 -35.95
CA PRO A 639 -3.35 -34.75 -36.40
C PRO A 639 -2.11 -35.05 -35.56
N LEU A 640 -1.39 -34.01 -35.13
CA LEU A 640 -0.17 -34.13 -34.31
C LEU A 640 -0.45 -34.30 -32.81
N GLY A 641 -1.72 -34.18 -32.38
CA GLY A 641 -2.14 -34.40 -30.99
C GLY A 641 -1.96 -33.19 -30.06
N PHE A 642 -1.93 -31.96 -30.59
CA PHE A 642 -1.95 -30.72 -29.81
C PHE A 642 -3.39 -30.20 -29.55
N GLY A 643 -4.41 -30.73 -30.23
CA GLY A 643 -5.81 -30.32 -30.06
C GLY A 643 -6.19 -29.05 -30.83
N SER A 644 -7.39 -28.50 -30.56
CA SER A 644 -7.94 -27.32 -31.26
C SER A 644 -7.81 -26.01 -30.48
N GLY A 645 -7.31 -26.07 -29.25
CA GLY A 645 -7.07 -24.91 -28.39
C GLY A 645 -5.62 -24.42 -28.45
N PHE A 646 -5.27 -23.51 -27.55
CA PHE A 646 -3.87 -23.11 -27.35
C PHE A 646 -3.17 -24.12 -26.44
N VAL A 647 -2.06 -24.69 -26.89
CA VAL A 647 -1.14 -25.46 -26.04
C VAL A 647 0.05 -24.57 -25.74
N ARG A 648 0.26 -24.23 -24.47
CA ARG A 648 1.32 -23.31 -24.04
C ARG A 648 2.31 -24.05 -23.15
N ALA A 649 3.59 -23.75 -23.35
CA ALA A 649 4.67 -24.15 -22.48
C ALA A 649 5.58 -22.96 -22.17
N ARG A 650 6.28 -23.06 -21.04
CA ARG A 650 7.33 -22.14 -20.62
C ARG A 650 8.63 -22.91 -20.48
N GLY A 651 9.74 -22.25 -20.79
CA GLY A 651 11.04 -22.79 -20.43
C GLY A 651 11.19 -22.82 -18.92
N ALA A 652 12.06 -23.71 -18.45
CA ALA A 652 12.29 -23.91 -17.03
C ALA A 652 13.77 -23.76 -16.71
N TRP A 653 14.05 -23.37 -15.50
CA TRP A 653 15.40 -23.37 -14.98
C TRP A 653 15.37 -23.51 -13.46
N ASN A 654 16.38 -24.19 -12.94
CA ASN A 654 16.60 -24.28 -11.51
C ASN A 654 17.96 -23.66 -11.19
N ASP A 655 18.03 -22.91 -10.09
CA ASP A 655 19.25 -22.25 -9.68
C ASP A 655 20.24 -23.20 -8.99
N ALA A 656 20.01 -24.52 -8.99
CA ALA A 656 20.86 -25.42 -8.23
C ALA A 656 22.24 -25.54 -8.89
N ILE A 657 23.27 -25.61 -8.05
CA ILE A 657 24.62 -25.97 -8.47
C ILE A 657 24.95 -27.32 -7.83
N THR A 658 25.36 -28.27 -8.66
CA THR A 658 25.79 -29.60 -8.20
C THR A 658 27.27 -29.55 -7.88
N TRP A 659 27.60 -29.51 -6.58
CA TRP A 659 28.97 -29.37 -6.11
C TRP A 659 29.71 -30.71 -6.01
N GLN A 660 30.99 -30.68 -6.37
CA GLN A 660 31.96 -31.72 -6.03
C GLN A 660 32.44 -31.56 -4.59
N ALA A 661 33.08 -32.61 -4.03
CA ALA A 661 33.65 -32.54 -2.69
C ALA A 661 34.65 -31.37 -2.55
N ALA A 662 34.64 -30.72 -1.38
CA ALA A 662 35.53 -29.62 -1.09
C ALA A 662 36.99 -30.09 -0.97
N GLY A 663 37.90 -29.36 -1.61
CA GLY A 663 39.35 -29.53 -1.50
C GLY A 663 40.01 -28.37 -0.76
N ASP A 664 41.23 -28.59 -0.29
CA ASP A 664 42.07 -27.54 0.27
C ASP A 664 42.81 -26.79 -0.85
N VAL A 665 42.81 -25.46 -0.77
CA VAL A 665 43.77 -24.65 -1.55
C VAL A 665 45.15 -24.79 -0.92
N LEU A 666 45.20 -24.79 0.42
CA LEU A 666 46.41 -24.85 1.24
C LEU A 666 46.23 -25.88 2.35
N ALA A 667 47.25 -26.69 2.60
CA ALA A 667 47.24 -27.63 3.74
C ALA A 667 47.45 -26.91 5.10
N ALA A 668 48.11 -25.74 5.09
CA ALA A 668 48.42 -25.00 6.32
C ALA A 668 47.21 -24.20 6.82
N GLN A 669 47.02 -24.21 8.14
CA GLN A 669 46.10 -23.30 8.82
C GLN A 669 46.77 -21.94 9.04
N GLY A 670 45.96 -20.89 9.09
CA GLY A 670 46.43 -19.55 9.37
C GLY A 670 45.27 -18.61 9.68
N ARG A 671 45.58 -17.31 9.72
CA ARG A 671 44.56 -16.27 9.82
C ARG A 671 44.43 -15.58 8.47
N TYR A 672 43.41 -15.99 7.74
CA TYR A 672 43.14 -15.54 6.36
C TYR A 672 41.93 -14.61 6.32
N ALA A 673 41.92 -13.72 5.33
CA ALA A 673 40.82 -12.80 5.05
C ALA A 673 40.88 -12.31 3.58
N ASP A 674 39.85 -11.57 3.19
CA ASP A 674 39.64 -10.88 1.93
C ASP A 674 39.88 -11.73 0.67
N LEU A 675 39.25 -12.90 0.58
CA LEU A 675 39.41 -13.81 -0.56
C LEU A 675 38.88 -13.22 -1.89
N HIS A 676 39.63 -13.39 -2.99
CA HIS A 676 39.22 -12.99 -4.34
C HIS A 676 39.74 -13.94 -5.42
N ALA A 677 38.94 -14.20 -6.45
CA ALA A 677 39.31 -15.08 -7.56
C ALA A 677 39.16 -14.35 -8.91
N VAL A 678 40.04 -14.67 -9.86
CA VAL A 678 39.93 -14.22 -11.26
C VAL A 678 40.39 -15.34 -12.19
N ARG A 679 39.64 -15.55 -13.29
CA ARG A 679 40.06 -16.45 -14.37
C ARG A 679 40.98 -15.69 -15.31
N ALA A 680 42.20 -16.19 -15.51
CA ALA A 680 43.16 -15.67 -16.46
C ALA A 680 42.75 -15.98 -17.91
N ALA A 681 43.35 -15.30 -18.89
CA ALA A 681 43.04 -15.47 -20.30
C ALA A 681 43.31 -16.90 -20.83
N ASP A 682 44.24 -17.62 -20.20
CA ASP A 682 44.57 -19.02 -20.52
C ASP A 682 43.68 -20.05 -19.82
N GLY A 683 42.64 -19.60 -19.10
CA GLY A 683 41.71 -20.46 -18.37
C GLY A 683 42.16 -20.88 -16.97
N SER A 684 43.40 -20.59 -16.57
CA SER A 684 43.84 -20.80 -15.18
C SER A 684 43.12 -19.85 -14.22
N VAL A 685 43.01 -20.22 -12.95
CA VAL A 685 42.37 -19.37 -11.92
C VAL A 685 43.43 -18.86 -10.96
N PHE A 686 43.48 -17.54 -10.76
CA PHE A 686 44.25 -16.93 -9.69
C PHE A 686 43.35 -16.69 -8.50
N LEU A 687 43.80 -17.12 -7.33
CA LEU A 687 43.20 -16.82 -6.04
C LEU A 687 44.11 -15.88 -5.27
N PHE A 688 43.57 -14.81 -4.72
CA PHE A 688 44.26 -13.82 -3.89
C PHE A 688 43.61 -13.76 -2.51
N TRP A 689 44.40 -13.56 -1.47
CA TRP A 689 43.91 -13.39 -0.10
C TRP A 689 44.88 -12.55 0.74
N ALA A 690 44.37 -12.01 1.85
CA ALA A 690 45.17 -11.43 2.91
C ALA A 690 45.51 -12.51 3.97
N GLU A 691 46.77 -12.57 4.37
CA GLU A 691 47.27 -13.43 5.45
C GLU A 691 47.86 -12.57 6.56
N PHE A 692 47.49 -12.85 7.80
CA PHE A 692 48.12 -12.22 8.96
C PHE A 692 49.42 -12.95 9.29
N ASN A 693 50.55 -12.28 9.06
CA ASN A 693 51.89 -12.82 9.21
C ASN A 693 52.76 -11.87 10.06
N ARG A 694 53.32 -12.38 11.17
CA ARG A 694 54.26 -11.66 12.07
C ARG A 694 53.80 -10.25 12.45
N GLY A 695 52.52 -10.08 12.75
CA GLY A 695 51.97 -8.80 13.22
C GLY A 695 51.48 -7.85 12.13
N SER A 696 51.60 -8.20 10.84
CA SER A 696 51.07 -7.40 9.72
C SER A 696 50.28 -8.27 8.75
N TRP A 697 49.41 -7.64 7.97
CA TRP A 697 48.71 -8.30 6.87
C TRP A 697 49.50 -8.20 5.58
N VAL A 698 49.58 -9.30 4.84
CA VAL A 698 50.23 -9.39 3.53
C VAL A 698 49.27 -9.99 2.50
N ILE A 699 49.44 -9.66 1.22
CA ILE A 699 48.68 -10.29 0.14
C ILE A 699 49.45 -11.48 -0.41
N ARG A 700 48.77 -12.62 -0.53
CA ARG A 700 49.26 -13.80 -1.22
C ARG A 700 48.42 -14.15 -2.43
N SER A 701 49.00 -14.97 -3.31
CA SER A 701 48.28 -15.59 -4.42
C SER A 701 48.66 -17.04 -4.64
N ALA A 702 47.73 -17.84 -5.16
CA ALA A 702 47.97 -19.16 -5.71
C ALA A 702 47.28 -19.30 -7.06
N ARG A 703 47.84 -20.13 -7.95
CA ARG A 703 47.33 -20.35 -9.30
C ARG A 703 46.84 -21.79 -9.46
N TRP A 704 45.62 -21.98 -9.95
CA TRP A 704 45.05 -23.28 -10.27
C TRP A 704 45.10 -23.53 -11.78
N ASN A 705 45.67 -24.66 -12.18
CA ASN A 705 45.85 -25.04 -13.60
C ASN A 705 44.69 -25.87 -14.19
N GLY A 706 43.59 -26.05 -13.45
CA GLY A 706 42.49 -26.95 -13.80
C GLY A 706 42.50 -28.27 -13.03
N THR A 707 43.60 -28.61 -12.36
CA THR A 707 43.74 -29.83 -11.56
C THR A 707 44.31 -29.56 -10.17
N THR A 708 45.42 -28.80 -10.08
CA THR A 708 46.15 -28.56 -8.83
C THR A 708 46.43 -27.07 -8.61
N TRP A 709 46.60 -26.69 -7.34
CA TRP A 709 47.03 -25.36 -6.93
C TRP A 709 48.56 -25.29 -6.87
N ALA A 710 49.14 -24.22 -7.42
CA ALA A 710 50.54 -23.89 -7.24
C ALA A 710 50.81 -23.40 -5.80
N ALA A 711 52.08 -23.42 -5.39
CA ALA A 711 52.50 -22.92 -4.08
C ALA A 711 52.18 -21.42 -3.92
N PRO A 712 51.80 -20.96 -2.70
CA PRO A 712 51.51 -19.55 -2.46
C PRO A 712 52.71 -18.63 -2.68
N GLU A 713 52.47 -17.53 -3.39
CA GLU A 713 53.45 -16.48 -3.62
C GLU A 713 53.04 -15.19 -2.88
N LEU A 714 54.02 -14.47 -2.34
CA LEU A 714 53.83 -13.14 -1.76
C LEU A 714 53.62 -12.12 -2.89
N ARG A 715 52.59 -11.27 -2.79
CA ARG A 715 52.26 -10.24 -3.79
C ARG A 715 52.38 -8.83 -3.27
N ALA A 716 52.03 -8.60 -2.01
CA ALA A 716 52.20 -7.30 -1.39
C ALA A 716 52.54 -7.47 0.08
N SER A 717 53.43 -6.60 0.57
CA SER A 717 53.85 -6.49 1.96
C SER A 717 54.02 -5.02 2.33
N GLY A 718 53.85 -4.68 3.60
CA GLY A 718 53.98 -3.30 4.10
C GLY A 718 53.27 -3.12 5.44
N ASN A 719 52.92 -1.86 5.77
CA ASN A 719 52.01 -1.53 6.87
C ASN A 719 50.60 -2.05 6.51
N ALA A 720 50.31 -3.34 6.73
CA ALA A 720 49.02 -3.99 6.49
C ALA A 720 48.43 -3.84 5.05
N ALA A 721 48.76 -4.78 4.16
CA ALA A 721 48.11 -4.93 2.85
C ALA A 721 46.84 -5.80 2.98
N ARG A 722 45.69 -5.32 2.47
CA ARG A 722 44.36 -5.92 2.66
C ARG A 722 43.50 -5.84 1.40
N GLU A 723 42.42 -6.61 1.38
CA GLU A 723 41.33 -6.45 0.40
C GLU A 723 41.76 -6.58 -1.07
N PRO A 724 42.53 -7.62 -1.46
CA PRO A 724 42.97 -7.77 -2.84
C PRO A 724 41.78 -7.96 -3.79
N HIS A 725 41.79 -7.31 -4.94
CA HIS A 725 40.83 -7.51 -6.00
C HIS A 725 41.57 -7.54 -7.34
N ALA A 726 41.17 -8.43 -8.24
CA ALA A 726 41.80 -8.57 -9.54
C ALA A 726 40.80 -8.67 -10.69
N THR A 727 41.15 -8.13 -11.85
CA THR A 727 40.39 -8.28 -13.10
C THR A 727 41.33 -8.34 -14.30
N LEU A 728 40.80 -8.74 -15.45
CA LEU A 728 41.52 -8.73 -16.73
C LEU A 728 41.29 -7.43 -17.49
N ASP A 729 42.35 -6.89 -18.11
CA ASP A 729 42.19 -5.85 -19.13
C ASP A 729 41.85 -6.45 -20.51
N ALA A 730 41.75 -5.60 -21.54
CA ALA A 730 41.44 -6.03 -22.91
C ALA A 730 42.56 -6.89 -23.55
N THR A 731 43.78 -6.81 -23.03
CA THR A 731 44.96 -7.56 -23.53
C THR A 731 45.19 -8.87 -22.80
N GLY A 732 44.37 -9.19 -21.79
CA GLY A 732 44.49 -10.40 -20.98
C GLY A 732 45.50 -10.30 -19.84
N ARG A 733 46.00 -9.10 -19.51
CA ARG A 733 46.83 -8.88 -18.30
C ARG A 733 45.94 -8.82 -17.06
N ILE A 734 46.44 -9.32 -15.93
CA ILE A 734 45.70 -9.26 -14.66
C ILE A 734 46.13 -8.00 -13.91
N TRP A 735 45.17 -7.14 -13.60
CA TRP A 735 45.36 -5.99 -12.71
C TRP A 735 44.95 -6.39 -11.30
N LEU A 736 45.90 -6.43 -10.37
CA LEU A 736 45.67 -6.64 -8.94
C LEU A 736 45.70 -5.30 -8.23
N VAL A 737 44.63 -4.98 -7.49
CA VAL A 737 44.50 -3.80 -6.64
C VAL A 737 44.28 -4.21 -5.20
N TRP A 738 44.76 -3.43 -4.23
CA TRP A 738 44.58 -3.71 -2.80
C TRP A 738 44.64 -2.43 -1.97
N SER A 739 44.14 -2.51 -0.74
CA SER A 739 44.20 -1.44 0.25
C SER A 739 45.49 -1.55 1.07
N GLN A 740 46.14 -0.42 1.32
CA GLN A 740 47.39 -0.33 2.08
C GLN A 740 47.31 0.80 3.11
N LEU A 741 47.60 0.51 4.38
CA LEU A 741 47.76 1.55 5.40
C LEU A 741 49.06 2.31 5.13
N VAL A 742 48.98 3.65 5.03
CA VAL A 742 50.13 4.50 4.71
C VAL A 742 50.55 5.41 5.87
N ALA A 743 49.67 5.66 6.83
CA ALA A 743 49.96 6.44 8.03
C ALA A 743 49.24 5.91 9.28
N ALA A 744 49.79 6.20 10.46
CA ALA A 744 49.29 5.66 11.74
C ALA A 744 47.91 6.18 12.17
N ASN A 745 47.37 7.22 11.51
CA ASN A 745 46.06 7.81 11.76
C ASN A 745 44.92 7.10 10.99
N ASP A 746 45.07 5.81 10.71
CA ASP A 746 44.11 5.01 9.93
C ASP A 746 43.87 5.57 8.51
N THR A 747 44.93 6.12 7.88
CA THR A 747 44.88 6.55 6.48
C THR A 747 45.27 5.39 5.57
N TRP A 748 44.35 5.02 4.69
CA TRP A 748 44.50 3.93 3.71
C TRP A 748 44.48 4.48 2.30
N THR A 749 45.33 3.90 1.43
CA THR A 749 45.36 4.20 0.00
C THR A 749 45.22 2.91 -0.79
N LEU A 750 44.92 3.05 -2.08
CA LEU A 750 44.88 1.92 -3.01
C LEU A 750 46.17 1.81 -3.80
N GLN A 751 46.67 0.60 -3.89
CA GLN A 751 47.86 0.21 -4.65
C GLN A 751 47.47 -0.78 -5.75
N ALA A 752 48.26 -0.84 -6.83
CA ALA A 752 48.04 -1.76 -7.94
C ALA A 752 49.35 -2.37 -8.46
N SER A 753 49.25 -3.55 -9.06
CA SER A 753 50.32 -4.24 -9.80
C SER A 753 49.70 -5.04 -10.95
N ILE A 754 50.46 -5.20 -12.05
CA ILE A 754 49.99 -5.86 -13.28
C ILE A 754 50.78 -7.14 -13.53
N PHE A 755 50.08 -8.24 -13.69
CA PHE A 755 50.64 -9.48 -14.21
C PHE A 755 50.57 -9.52 -15.73
N THR A 756 51.72 -9.72 -16.37
CA THR A 756 51.81 -9.88 -17.82
C THR A 756 51.99 -11.36 -18.17
N PRO A 757 50.98 -12.02 -18.80
CA PRO A 757 51.06 -13.45 -19.10
C PRO A 757 52.23 -13.80 -20.02
N ALA A 758 52.54 -12.95 -20.99
CA ALA A 758 53.61 -13.17 -21.97
C ALA A 758 55.00 -13.33 -21.34
N THR A 759 55.26 -12.61 -20.24
CA THR A 759 56.54 -12.67 -19.50
C THR A 759 56.43 -13.44 -18.19
N ASN A 760 55.21 -13.84 -17.80
CA ASN A 760 54.91 -14.44 -16.50
C ASN A 760 55.45 -13.63 -15.31
N THR A 761 55.40 -12.29 -15.40
CA THR A 761 55.95 -11.37 -14.39
C THR A 761 54.93 -10.35 -13.90
N TRP A 762 55.09 -9.93 -12.65
CA TRP A 762 54.36 -8.81 -12.05
C TRP A 762 55.14 -7.50 -12.16
N SER A 763 54.45 -6.38 -12.37
CA SER A 763 55.04 -5.05 -12.28
C SER A 763 55.33 -4.66 -10.82
N ALA A 764 56.13 -3.62 -10.63
CA ALA A 764 56.22 -2.96 -9.32
C ALA A 764 54.84 -2.44 -8.89
N ALA A 765 54.61 -2.41 -7.57
CA ALA A 765 53.41 -1.85 -6.97
C ALA A 765 53.42 -0.31 -7.07
N ALA A 766 52.28 0.31 -7.36
CA ALA A 766 52.14 1.76 -7.29
C ALA A 766 50.74 2.20 -6.86
N GLN A 767 50.67 3.43 -6.35
CA GLN A 767 49.44 4.06 -5.91
C GLN A 767 48.54 4.41 -7.10
N VAL A 768 47.22 4.23 -6.95
CA VAL A 768 46.23 4.52 -8.02
C VAL A 768 45.28 5.66 -7.69
N VAL A 769 45.15 6.03 -6.42
CA VAL A 769 44.27 7.13 -5.98
C VAL A 769 45.11 8.33 -5.57
N ALA A 770 44.76 9.54 -6.02
CA ALA A 770 45.44 10.76 -5.59
C ALA A 770 45.28 11.00 -4.08
N PRO A 771 46.34 11.35 -3.33
CA PRO A 771 46.25 11.59 -1.88
C PRO A 771 45.34 12.78 -1.58
N GLN A 772 44.61 12.72 -0.46
CA GLN A 772 43.76 13.81 0.04
C GLN A 772 44.40 14.45 1.28
N ALA A 773 44.17 15.76 1.48
CA ALA A 773 44.53 16.43 2.73
C ALA A 773 43.64 15.92 3.87
N GLY A 774 44.26 15.37 4.93
CA GLY A 774 43.56 14.78 6.07
C GLY A 774 43.46 13.25 6.03
N ARG A 775 42.63 12.68 6.90
CA ARG A 775 42.38 11.22 6.94
C ARG A 775 41.53 10.81 5.74
N SER A 776 41.93 9.74 5.08
CA SER A 776 41.11 9.04 4.08
C SER A 776 41.30 7.54 4.23
N ALA A 777 40.21 6.80 4.31
CA ALA A 777 40.20 5.35 4.43
C ALA A 777 39.77 4.72 3.09
N ASP A 778 40.62 4.85 2.06
CA ASP A 778 40.39 4.23 0.75
C ASP A 778 40.54 2.70 0.87
N ARG A 779 39.42 1.98 0.81
CA ARG A 779 39.29 0.56 1.19
C ARG A 779 38.36 -0.20 0.26
N GLU A 780 38.38 -1.52 0.35
CA GLU A 780 37.47 -2.45 -0.33
C GLU A 780 37.43 -2.22 -1.85
N PRO A 781 38.57 -2.27 -2.55
CA PRO A 781 38.61 -2.01 -3.98
C PRO A 781 37.90 -3.10 -4.78
N ALA A 782 37.23 -2.70 -5.85
CA ALA A 782 36.60 -3.57 -6.83
C ALA A 782 36.78 -3.01 -8.24
N LEU A 783 37.39 -3.80 -9.11
CA LEU A 783 37.85 -3.37 -10.43
C LEU A 783 37.07 -4.11 -11.53
N LEU A 784 36.52 -3.36 -12.50
CA LEU A 784 35.79 -3.92 -13.64
C LEU A 784 36.35 -3.36 -14.95
N ARG A 785 36.44 -4.22 -15.97
CA ARG A 785 36.70 -3.79 -17.35
C ARG A 785 35.42 -3.31 -18.02
N LEU A 786 35.42 -2.07 -18.48
CA LEU A 786 34.34 -1.48 -19.27
C LEU A 786 34.44 -1.91 -20.75
N SER A 787 33.34 -1.73 -21.47
CA SER A 787 33.19 -2.15 -22.86
C SER A 787 34.09 -1.40 -23.85
N ASN A 788 34.45 -0.16 -23.50
CA ASN A 788 35.44 0.65 -24.24
C ASN A 788 36.89 0.22 -23.97
N GLY A 789 37.11 -0.81 -23.15
CA GLY A 789 38.42 -1.35 -22.80
C GLY A 789 39.07 -0.70 -21.58
N SER A 790 38.55 0.41 -21.05
CA SER A 790 39.09 1.03 -19.83
C SER A 790 38.75 0.23 -18.58
N LEU A 791 39.43 0.50 -17.47
CA LEU A 791 39.14 -0.13 -16.17
C LEU A 791 38.46 0.88 -15.25
N ARG A 792 37.34 0.50 -14.64
CA ARG A 792 36.65 1.28 -13.61
C ARG A 792 36.94 0.67 -12.25
N LEU A 793 37.61 1.44 -11.40
CA LEU A 793 37.90 1.07 -10.01
C LEU A 793 36.86 1.70 -9.11
N PHE A 794 36.14 0.88 -8.34
CA PHE A 794 35.25 1.28 -7.26
C PHE A 794 35.90 0.97 -5.91
N PHE A 795 35.63 1.79 -4.90
CA PHE A 795 36.17 1.58 -3.55
C PHE A 795 35.35 2.36 -2.52
N ARG A 796 35.39 1.92 -1.26
CA ARG A 796 34.85 2.68 -0.14
C ARG A 796 35.85 3.74 0.29
N SER A 797 35.37 4.94 0.62
CA SER A 797 36.19 5.95 1.27
C SER A 797 35.37 6.92 2.13
N ASP A 798 36.01 7.46 3.17
CA ASP A 798 35.46 8.48 4.08
C ASP A 798 35.90 9.92 3.77
N ARG A 799 36.47 10.11 2.57
CA ARG A 799 36.89 11.40 2.02
C ARG A 799 35.83 12.51 2.05
N GLY A 800 34.56 12.13 1.97
CA GLY A 800 33.39 13.03 2.03
C GLY A 800 32.85 13.26 3.45
N GLY A 801 33.48 12.67 4.47
CA GLY A 801 33.06 12.74 5.88
C GLY A 801 32.40 11.45 6.40
N GLY A 802 31.68 10.72 5.54
CA GLY A 802 31.05 9.42 5.82
C GLY A 802 31.52 8.33 4.84
N ASN A 803 31.23 7.06 5.16
CA ASN A 803 31.62 5.91 4.32
C ASN A 803 30.76 5.84 3.05
N ASP A 804 31.30 6.35 1.95
CA ASP A 804 30.65 6.32 0.64
C ASP A 804 31.46 5.50 -0.37
N LEU A 805 30.83 5.16 -1.50
CA LEU A 805 31.52 4.51 -2.61
C LEU A 805 31.96 5.53 -3.66
N TRP A 806 33.25 5.48 -3.94
CA TRP A 806 33.98 6.31 -4.89
C TRP A 806 34.43 5.46 -6.07
N SER A 807 34.71 6.12 -7.19
CA SER A 807 35.34 5.46 -8.32
C SER A 807 36.32 6.35 -9.05
N LEU A 808 37.16 5.72 -9.86
CA LEU A 808 37.98 6.38 -10.86
C LEU A 808 38.10 5.48 -12.10
N THR A 809 38.46 6.09 -13.23
CA THR A 809 38.69 5.36 -14.47
C THR A 809 40.19 5.32 -14.73
N ILE A 810 40.72 4.13 -14.95
CA ILE A 810 42.13 3.88 -15.29
C ILE A 810 42.18 3.57 -16.78
N ASP A 811 43.07 4.24 -17.50
CA ASP A 811 43.46 3.86 -18.85
C ASP A 811 44.47 2.70 -18.77
N PRO A 812 44.10 1.46 -19.14
CA PRO A 812 44.99 0.32 -19.01
C PRO A 812 46.12 0.33 -20.05
N THR A 813 46.08 1.21 -21.07
CA THR A 813 47.18 1.35 -22.03
C THR A 813 48.44 1.96 -21.37
N GLN A 814 48.26 2.67 -20.26
CA GLN A 814 49.33 3.25 -19.46
C GLN A 814 50.12 2.14 -18.75
N THR A 815 51.33 1.85 -19.22
CA THR A 815 52.21 0.83 -18.63
C THR A 815 53.08 1.33 -17.49
N ASN A 816 53.24 2.65 -17.33
CA ASN A 816 54.00 3.25 -16.24
C ASN A 816 53.13 3.41 -14.98
N PRO A 817 53.44 2.71 -13.87
CA PRO A 817 52.68 2.78 -12.62
C PRO A 817 52.56 4.18 -12.01
N ALA A 818 53.52 5.07 -12.27
CA ALA A 818 53.50 6.45 -11.77
C ALA A 818 52.35 7.30 -12.37
N ASN A 819 51.82 6.91 -13.52
CA ASN A 819 50.80 7.67 -14.25
C ASN A 819 49.38 7.14 -14.02
N TRP A 820 49.17 6.21 -13.09
CA TRP A 820 47.84 5.67 -12.77
C TRP A 820 47.06 6.53 -11.78
N VAL A 821 47.75 7.44 -11.07
CA VAL A 821 47.15 8.29 -10.03
C VAL A 821 46.10 9.20 -10.64
N THR A 822 44.84 8.94 -10.30
CA THR A 822 43.68 9.69 -10.82
C THR A 822 42.87 10.29 -9.67
N ILE A 823 42.18 11.40 -9.93
CA ILE A 823 41.25 12.01 -8.97
C ILE A 823 39.96 11.17 -8.95
N PRO A 824 39.54 10.65 -7.79
CA PRO A 824 38.31 9.89 -7.70
C PRO A 824 37.09 10.80 -7.74
N THR A 825 36.02 10.26 -8.32
CA THR A 825 34.68 10.85 -8.35
C THR A 825 33.75 10.01 -7.49
N ALA A 826 32.95 10.63 -6.63
CA ALA A 826 31.92 9.94 -5.87
C ALA A 826 30.94 9.26 -6.84
N THR A 827 30.65 7.97 -6.63
CA THR A 827 29.73 7.21 -7.51
C THR A 827 28.36 7.03 -6.91
N LEU A 828 28.28 6.75 -5.62
CA LEU A 828 26.99 6.70 -4.93
C LEU A 828 26.70 8.08 -4.37
N GLY A 829 25.55 8.65 -4.78
CA GLY A 829 25.13 9.99 -4.39
C GLY A 829 25.18 10.12 -2.87
N ALA A 830 25.96 11.10 -2.40
CA ALA A 830 26.23 11.41 -1.01
C ALA A 830 24.95 11.25 -0.17
N GLY A 831 24.94 10.23 0.68
CA GLY A 831 23.78 9.84 1.46
C GLY A 831 24.16 9.47 2.90
N PRO A 832 23.18 9.37 3.79
CA PRO A 832 23.44 9.07 5.20
C PRO A 832 23.86 7.61 5.46
N ALA A 833 23.65 6.72 4.50
CA ALA A 833 23.94 5.29 4.62
C ALA A 833 25.43 4.99 4.41
N SER A 834 25.93 3.97 5.09
CA SER A 834 27.29 3.47 4.92
C SER A 834 27.28 2.41 3.83
N ASP A 835 27.77 2.76 2.64
CA ASP A 835 27.86 1.86 1.51
C ASP A 835 29.25 1.23 1.43
N VAL A 836 29.32 -0.10 1.38
CA VAL A 836 30.56 -0.88 1.53
C VAL A 836 30.58 -2.09 0.60
N TRP A 837 31.76 -2.69 0.39
CA TRP A 837 31.97 -3.89 -0.44
C TRP A 837 31.35 -3.79 -1.85
N PRO A 838 31.80 -2.84 -2.69
CA PRO A 838 31.33 -2.73 -4.06
C PRO A 838 31.64 -4.00 -4.87
N ALA A 839 30.70 -4.40 -5.72
CA ALA A 839 30.79 -5.51 -6.66
C ALA A 839 30.23 -5.06 -8.03
N PRO A 840 31.07 -4.43 -8.86
CA PRO A 840 30.67 -3.95 -10.18
C PRO A 840 30.50 -5.10 -11.18
N LEU A 841 29.48 -4.99 -12.03
CA LEU A 841 29.14 -5.97 -13.08
C LEU A 841 28.77 -5.24 -14.38
N LEU A 842 29.04 -5.87 -15.52
CA LEU A 842 28.60 -5.37 -16.82
C LEU A 842 27.58 -6.34 -17.42
N ILE A 843 26.36 -5.87 -17.67
CA ILE A 843 25.25 -6.68 -18.18
C ILE A 843 24.68 -5.99 -19.39
N ALA A 844 24.72 -6.65 -20.56
CA ALA A 844 24.25 -6.05 -21.82
C ALA A 844 24.77 -4.60 -22.02
N ASN A 845 26.05 -4.38 -21.71
CA ASN A 845 26.72 -3.07 -21.78
C ASN A 845 26.30 -2.02 -20.72
N GLN A 846 25.41 -2.37 -19.80
CA GLN A 846 24.97 -1.53 -18.69
C GLN A 846 25.82 -1.83 -17.44
N LEU A 847 26.37 -0.79 -16.82
CA LEU A 847 27.16 -0.93 -15.59
C LEU A 847 26.23 -1.04 -14.38
N TRP A 848 26.32 -2.15 -13.67
CA TRP A 848 25.64 -2.40 -12.40
C TRP A 848 26.65 -2.37 -11.26
N LEU A 849 26.21 -1.93 -10.10
CA LEU A 849 26.99 -1.94 -8.88
C LEU A 849 26.17 -2.58 -7.78
N LEU A 850 26.60 -3.77 -7.34
CA LEU A 850 26.08 -4.39 -6.13
C LEU A 850 26.93 -3.90 -4.96
N PHE A 851 26.32 -3.69 -3.81
CA PHE A 851 27.03 -3.25 -2.62
C PHE A 851 26.23 -3.61 -1.37
N ARG A 852 26.91 -3.53 -0.24
CA ARG A 852 26.32 -3.70 1.07
C ARG A 852 26.00 -2.33 1.69
N SER A 853 24.86 -2.20 2.34
CA SER A 853 24.42 -0.92 2.92
C SER A 853 23.59 -1.11 4.18
N ASP A 854 23.71 -0.19 5.13
CA ASP A 854 22.86 -0.11 6.33
C ASP A 854 21.62 0.78 6.13
N ARG A 855 21.33 1.18 4.89
CA ARG A 855 20.13 1.98 4.58
C ARG A 855 18.84 1.30 5.03
N SER A 856 17.90 2.14 5.47
CA SER A 856 16.55 1.70 5.83
C SER A 856 15.81 1.12 4.62
N VAL A 857 15.04 0.06 4.86
CA VAL A 857 14.21 -0.60 3.85
C VAL A 857 12.74 -0.41 4.19
N ASP A 858 11.96 0.05 3.20
CA ASP A 858 10.51 0.11 3.30
C ASP A 858 9.92 -1.32 3.38
N LEU A 859 9.00 -1.57 4.30
CA LEU A 859 8.39 -2.88 4.46
C LEU A 859 7.61 -3.32 3.21
N ALA A 860 7.09 -2.38 2.41
CA ALA A 860 6.50 -2.65 1.10
C ALA A 860 7.51 -3.31 0.13
N ARG A 861 8.81 -3.02 0.26
CA ARG A 861 9.87 -3.65 -0.52
C ARG A 861 10.32 -5.00 0.05
N ALA A 862 9.99 -5.28 1.31
CA ALA A 862 10.37 -6.50 2.01
C ALA A 862 9.39 -7.67 1.82
N THR A 863 8.19 -7.42 1.28
CA THR A 863 7.15 -8.45 1.10
C THR A 863 7.04 -8.88 -0.37
N PRO A 864 7.19 -10.19 -0.69
CA PRO A 864 7.15 -10.67 -2.08
C PRO A 864 5.73 -10.88 -2.65
N THR A 865 4.68 -10.76 -1.85
CA THR A 865 3.29 -11.00 -2.29
C THR A 865 2.61 -9.72 -2.79
N PRO A 866 2.04 -9.73 -4.01
CA PRO A 866 1.00 -8.78 -4.37
C PRO A 866 -0.15 -8.92 -3.37
N ALA A 867 -0.68 -7.80 -2.87
CA ALA A 867 -1.77 -7.77 -1.92
C ALA A 867 -3.06 -8.35 -2.55
N THR A 868 -3.27 -9.67 -2.48
CA THR A 868 -4.45 -10.30 -3.07
C THR A 868 -5.53 -10.74 -2.08
N THR A 869 -5.49 -10.36 -0.79
CA THR A 869 -6.54 -10.88 0.13
C THR A 869 -7.06 -9.99 1.27
N VAL A 870 -6.74 -8.69 1.33
CA VAL A 870 -7.51 -7.75 2.17
C VAL A 870 -7.58 -6.41 1.43
N GLY A 871 -8.78 -5.98 1.06
CA GLY A 871 -9.03 -4.83 0.17
C GLY A 871 -8.54 -3.48 0.70
N GLY A 872 -7.29 -3.14 0.36
CA GLY A 872 -6.70 -1.81 0.45
C GLY A 872 -5.33 -1.80 -0.23
N PRO A 873 -4.87 -0.68 -0.82
CA PRO A 873 -3.53 -0.57 -1.37
C PRO A 873 -2.49 -0.91 -0.30
N ALA A 874 -1.40 -1.57 -0.70
CA ALA A 874 -0.33 -2.02 0.19
C ALA A 874 0.51 -0.84 0.70
N THR A 875 -0.10 0.11 1.40
CA THR A 875 0.58 1.22 2.09
C THR A 875 1.13 0.73 3.43
N PHE A 876 1.99 -0.29 3.40
CA PHE A 876 2.77 -0.66 4.58
C PHE A 876 3.93 0.33 4.76
N SER A 877 3.62 1.56 5.18
CA SER A 877 4.60 2.63 5.45
C SER A 877 5.44 2.40 6.73
N GLY A 878 5.67 1.15 7.11
CA GLY A 878 6.63 0.79 8.14
C GLY A 878 8.02 0.72 7.51
N THR A 879 9.05 1.20 8.21
CA THR A 879 10.42 0.83 7.85
C THR A 879 10.84 -0.31 8.74
N LEU A 880 11.47 -1.28 8.13
CA LEU A 880 12.16 -2.33 8.84
C LEU A 880 13.47 -1.72 9.38
N ARG A 881 13.39 -1.03 10.52
CA ARG A 881 14.56 -0.45 11.21
C ARG A 881 15.36 -1.58 11.85
N ARG A 882 16.22 -2.24 11.07
CA ARG A 882 17.02 -3.35 11.58
C ARG A 882 18.36 -2.84 12.09
N ASN A 883 18.65 -3.22 13.33
CA ASN A 883 19.95 -3.20 13.99
C ASN A 883 20.75 -1.92 13.70
N ALA A 884 20.41 -0.84 14.41
CA ALA A 884 21.36 0.25 14.61
C ALA A 884 22.48 -0.30 15.49
N GLY A 885 23.49 -0.92 14.88
CA GLY A 885 24.66 -1.30 15.64
C GLY A 885 25.24 -0.08 16.32
N THR A 886 25.87 -0.24 17.48
CA THR A 886 26.55 0.86 18.17
C THR A 886 27.63 1.48 17.28
N THR A 887 27.28 2.54 16.54
CA THR A 887 28.27 3.40 15.89
C THR A 887 28.25 4.73 16.62
N THR A 888 29.31 4.99 17.38
CA THR A 888 29.59 6.33 17.88
C THR A 888 29.48 7.31 16.71
N PRO A 889 28.82 8.48 16.88
CA PRO A 889 28.58 9.38 15.77
C PRO A 889 29.94 9.88 15.26
N ILE A 890 30.19 9.71 13.97
CA ILE A 890 31.38 10.23 13.32
C ILE A 890 31.09 11.70 13.04
N LEU A 891 31.80 12.61 13.71
CA LEU A 891 31.53 14.05 13.60
C LEU A 891 31.67 14.58 12.16
N ALA A 892 32.56 13.99 11.37
CA ALA A 892 32.75 14.34 9.97
C ALA A 892 31.58 13.88 9.07
N ASP A 893 30.79 12.88 9.48
CA ASP A 893 29.65 12.36 8.74
C ASP A 893 28.40 13.23 8.97
N ALA A 894 28.47 14.47 8.47
CA ALA A 894 27.41 15.46 8.62
C ALA A 894 26.07 14.99 8.02
N GLN A 895 26.11 14.25 6.91
CA GLN A 895 24.91 13.76 6.25
C GLN A 895 24.17 12.74 7.11
N ARG A 896 24.86 11.74 7.68
CA ARG A 896 24.25 10.80 8.63
C ARG A 896 23.77 11.51 9.90
N ASN A 897 24.57 12.42 10.44
CA ASN A 897 24.23 13.16 11.66
C ASN A 897 22.98 14.05 11.47
N ASN A 898 22.77 14.62 10.29
CA ASN A 898 21.60 15.44 9.97
C ASN A 898 20.29 14.63 9.87
N ARG A 899 20.36 13.30 9.70
CA ARG A 899 19.18 12.41 9.74
C ARG A 899 18.73 12.05 11.15
N ARG A 900 19.45 12.51 12.17
CA ARG A 900 19.04 12.33 13.56
C ARG A 900 17.61 12.83 13.73
N ARG A 901 16.78 12.05 14.43
CA ARG A 901 15.37 12.40 14.68
C ARG A 901 14.51 12.51 13.41
N GLN A 902 14.88 11.80 12.33
CA GLN A 902 14.04 11.66 11.14
C GLN A 902 13.55 10.22 10.95
N TRP A 903 12.69 9.99 9.95
CA TRP A 903 12.06 8.68 9.70
C TRP A 903 13.08 7.55 9.45
N ASP A 904 14.23 7.89 8.88
CA ASP A 904 15.34 6.99 8.52
C ASP A 904 16.58 7.24 9.39
N ASP A 905 16.40 7.70 10.64
CA ASP A 905 17.52 7.94 11.56
C ASP A 905 18.35 6.67 11.80
N LEU A 906 19.54 6.62 11.19
CA LEU A 906 20.52 5.54 11.30
C LEU A 906 21.33 5.58 12.62
N ASN A 907 21.23 6.67 13.38
CA ASN A 907 21.95 6.88 14.64
C ASN A 907 21.07 6.59 15.89
N ALA A 908 19.95 5.88 15.73
CA ALA A 908 19.02 5.56 16.82
C ALA A 908 19.49 4.39 17.73
N TYR A 909 20.74 4.39 18.18
CA TYR A 909 21.39 3.26 18.87
C TYR A 909 21.47 3.37 20.40
N THR A 910 21.32 4.57 20.98
CA THR A 910 21.38 4.77 22.45
C THR A 910 20.03 5.17 23.01
N PRO A 911 19.50 4.45 24.03
CA PRO A 911 18.31 4.88 24.74
C PRO A 911 18.54 6.25 25.38
N ASN A 912 17.55 7.16 25.28
CA ASN A 912 17.64 8.46 25.94
C ASN A 912 17.83 8.33 27.47
N ARG A 913 17.24 7.30 28.10
CA ARG A 913 17.44 6.95 29.52
C ARG A 913 17.37 5.43 29.75
N PRO A 914 18.16 4.86 30.67
CA PRO A 914 17.95 3.49 31.14
C PRO A 914 16.69 3.42 32.03
N LEU A 915 15.80 2.46 31.79
CA LEU A 915 14.59 2.29 32.60
C LEU A 915 14.94 1.76 34.00
N GLY A 916 14.79 2.61 35.00
CA GLY A 916 15.01 2.27 36.41
C GLY A 916 14.30 3.21 37.38
N ARG A 917 13.00 3.48 37.16
CA ARG A 917 12.02 4.02 38.15
C ARG A 917 12.37 5.27 38.98
N ARG A 918 13.46 6.02 38.72
CA ARG A 918 13.91 7.12 39.59
C ARG A 918 13.78 8.55 39.04
N ASP A 919 13.57 8.77 37.74
CA ASP A 919 13.68 10.12 37.15
C ASP A 919 12.45 10.56 36.33
N GLY A 920 11.35 10.91 37.00
CA GLY A 920 10.22 11.69 36.42
C GLY A 920 9.48 11.10 35.20
N PRO A 921 8.48 11.82 34.64
CA PRO A 921 7.86 11.47 33.36
C PRO A 921 8.83 11.75 32.19
N LEU A 922 8.78 10.91 31.15
CA LEU A 922 9.57 11.09 29.94
C LEU A 922 9.12 12.36 29.18
N HIS A 923 10.07 13.14 28.68
CA HIS A 923 9.78 14.32 27.85
C HIS A 923 9.55 13.96 26.37
N ASP A 924 8.95 14.87 25.61
CA ASP A 924 8.61 14.68 24.19
C ASP A 924 9.84 14.56 23.28
N ASP A 925 11.00 15.02 23.72
CA ASP A 925 12.27 14.95 22.98
C ASP A 925 13.06 13.65 23.25
N GLU A 926 12.51 12.75 24.09
CA GLU A 926 13.10 11.48 24.52
C GLU A 926 12.58 10.27 23.73
N TRP A 927 12.79 10.28 22.42
CA TRP A 927 12.13 9.37 21.48
C TRP A 927 12.59 7.91 21.63
N TYR A 928 13.89 7.71 21.86
CA TYR A 928 14.51 6.38 21.92
C TYR A 928 14.38 5.79 23.32
N SER A 929 13.15 5.45 23.71
CA SER A 929 12.82 4.84 25.00
C SER A 929 11.84 3.68 24.80
N ARG A 930 11.86 2.68 25.71
CA ARG A 930 10.92 1.56 25.61
C ARG A 930 9.50 2.07 25.85
N GLY A 931 8.54 1.58 25.06
CA GLY A 931 7.15 2.04 25.11
C GLY A 931 6.89 3.35 24.36
N THR A 932 7.86 3.90 23.62
CA THR A 932 7.61 5.10 22.79
C THR A 932 7.34 4.70 21.33
N ILE A 933 6.25 5.23 20.79
CA ILE A 933 5.82 5.11 19.40
C ILE A 933 5.97 6.49 18.74
N GLY A 934 6.76 6.57 17.68
CA GLY A 934 6.88 7.78 16.86
C GLY A 934 5.81 7.82 15.77
N VAL A 935 5.07 8.93 15.69
CA VAL A 935 4.10 9.23 14.64
C VAL A 935 4.70 10.35 13.78
N PHE A 936 5.33 9.98 12.68
CA PHE A 936 5.93 10.92 11.73
C PHE A 936 4.85 11.45 10.79
N VAL A 937 4.68 12.76 10.75
CA VAL A 937 3.66 13.43 9.92
C VAL A 937 4.29 13.89 8.61
N GLY A 938 3.65 13.58 7.48
CA GLY A 938 4.04 14.08 6.15
C GLY A 938 3.23 15.29 5.72
N GLY A 939 3.74 16.07 4.75
CA GLY A 939 2.98 17.10 4.04
C GLY A 939 2.59 18.37 4.83
N VAL A 940 3.05 18.52 6.08
CA VAL A 940 2.69 19.66 6.94
C VAL A 940 3.86 20.62 7.16
N ASN A 941 3.58 21.92 7.21
CA ASN A 941 4.56 22.92 7.62
C ASN A 941 4.63 22.99 9.15
N ALA A 942 5.76 22.58 9.72
CA ALA A 942 5.95 22.56 11.17
C ALA A 942 5.84 23.94 11.83
N ASN A 943 6.04 25.04 11.09
CA ASN A 943 5.97 26.40 11.62
C ASN A 943 4.55 27.00 11.60
N ASP A 944 3.55 26.29 11.06
CA ASP A 944 2.17 26.79 11.02
C ASP A 944 1.52 26.71 12.42
N PRO A 945 1.04 27.83 13.00
CA PRO A 945 0.34 27.84 14.29
C PRO A 945 -0.90 26.93 14.33
N ALA A 946 -1.61 26.76 13.20
CA ALA A 946 -2.77 25.89 13.13
C ALA A 946 -2.38 24.42 13.31
N ILE A 947 -1.27 24.01 12.68
CA ILE A 947 -0.70 22.66 12.84
C ILE A 947 -0.26 22.44 14.29
N GLN A 948 0.37 23.42 14.93
CA GLN A 948 0.77 23.30 16.34
C GLN A 948 -0.42 23.13 17.29
N GLN A 949 -1.52 23.85 17.05
CA GLN A 949 -2.76 23.66 17.82
C GLN A 949 -3.37 22.27 17.60
N GLN A 950 -3.31 21.76 16.38
CA GLN A 950 -3.80 20.44 16.03
C GLN A 950 -2.95 19.33 16.68
N VAL A 951 -1.63 19.51 16.77
CA VAL A 951 -0.73 18.62 17.53
C VAL A 951 -1.16 18.52 19.00
N VAL A 952 -1.47 19.65 19.64
CA VAL A 952 -1.92 19.65 21.05
C VAL A 952 -3.21 18.85 21.23
N ARG A 953 -4.18 19.00 20.32
CA ARG A 953 -5.43 18.21 20.35
C ARG A 953 -5.16 16.72 20.16
N MET A 954 -4.35 16.37 19.17
CA MET A 954 -4.01 14.97 18.88
C MET A 954 -3.28 14.31 20.06
N ARG A 955 -2.42 15.05 20.79
CA ARG A 955 -1.76 14.54 22.01
C ARG A 955 -2.73 14.15 23.12
N GLN A 956 -3.84 14.86 23.26
CA GLN A 956 -4.87 14.52 24.26
C GLN A 956 -5.70 13.30 23.83
N PHE A 957 -5.85 13.11 22.52
CA PHE A 957 -6.71 12.07 21.95
C PHE A 957 -6.02 10.71 21.74
N LEU A 958 -4.79 10.70 21.21
CA LEU A 958 -4.05 9.48 20.88
C LEU A 958 -3.89 8.46 22.03
N PRO A 959 -3.71 8.86 23.30
CA PRO A 959 -3.61 7.91 24.42
C PRO A 959 -4.77 6.90 24.52
N ARG A 960 -5.96 7.23 24.01
CA ARG A 960 -7.12 6.33 24.00
C ARG A 960 -6.95 5.14 23.05
N PHE A 961 -6.04 5.25 22.08
CA PHE A 961 -5.79 4.24 21.04
C PHE A 961 -4.43 3.55 21.18
N LEU A 962 -3.73 3.78 22.29
CA LEU A 962 -2.43 3.20 22.60
C LEU A 962 -2.55 2.13 23.71
N PRO A 963 -1.65 1.14 23.75
CA PRO A 963 -1.52 0.26 24.91
C PRO A 963 -1.16 1.06 26.16
N LEU A 964 -1.61 0.63 27.33
CA LEU A 964 -1.37 1.28 28.63
C LEU A 964 0.11 1.59 28.92
N ASN A 965 1.03 0.75 28.42
CA ASN A 965 2.48 0.90 28.64
C ASN A 965 3.18 1.70 27.54
N ALA A 966 2.43 2.31 26.63
CA ALA A 966 2.97 3.01 25.48
C ALA A 966 2.53 4.48 25.42
N ARG A 967 3.41 5.32 24.86
CA ARG A 967 3.17 6.72 24.56
C ARG A 967 3.41 7.00 23.08
N ALA A 968 2.69 7.96 22.50
CA ALA A 968 2.93 8.45 21.16
C ALA A 968 3.65 9.79 21.19
N VAL A 969 4.66 9.95 20.34
CA VAL A 969 5.33 11.23 20.09
C VAL A 969 5.04 11.62 18.64
N ILE A 970 4.36 12.75 18.45
CA ILE A 970 4.09 13.31 17.12
C ILE A 970 5.36 14.03 16.66
N ILE A 971 5.89 13.63 15.51
CA ILE A 971 7.13 14.12 14.94
C ILE A 971 6.78 14.83 13.62
N LEU A 972 6.95 16.14 13.63
CA LEU A 972 6.78 16.98 12.44
C LEU A 972 8.07 16.96 11.62
N PRO A 973 7.99 17.14 10.29
CA PRO A 973 9.18 17.28 9.47
C PRO A 973 9.96 18.53 9.90
N PRO A 974 11.31 18.51 9.82
CA PRO A 974 12.09 19.71 10.07
C PRO A 974 11.67 20.85 9.11
N PRO A 975 11.75 22.11 9.56
CA PRO A 975 11.34 23.27 8.76
C PRO A 975 12.18 23.50 7.52
#